data_AF-A0A260Z6S8-F1
#
_entry.id   AF-A0A260Z6S8-F1
#
_cell.length_a   1.000
_cell.length_b   1.000
_cell.length_c   1.000
_cell.angle_alpha   90.00
_cell.angle_beta   90.00
_cell.angle_gamma   90.00
#
_symmetry.space_group_name_H-M   'P 1'
#
loop_
_entity.id
_entity.type
_entity.pdbx_description
1 polymer ?
#
loop_
_entity_poly.entity_id
_entity_poly.type
_entity_poly.pdbx_seq_one_letter_code
_entity_poly.pdbx_strand_id
1 'polypeptide(L)'
;MSNAKSVVLVMFDPRKISTTLNQKLQVGVTPDNILNPTAEIVQQIYLNFVRVVINISENSLHTLPLNADSDFDQELHKKSIPLAIVYQSMKAFIKDNSGGKLDLTMCDLVTPGKNPQRFRKLSSFLADFIKLDEIAAPIFNEISEEFSDQKVEMEALQEEIVAAEKRKDELVARQSQRRRRENELMDDHNKKKSELAGIINQYTEIGVKTEELEKQKNELIRQIEETEKESITAKKTVELLNEEVLASPEELRQEMTERKKQIEDLKESIITAKQALQDKLEARDICANADKNVPVIEQKIQAWAEEREDILDLMDEVDENLRKLSEMEEQLTFTTDKKSNHGKRMIEQAEMHEQLRREHLQRSEELNKNIEEITGQIAALGKNQPSVSRDIEEKRQELLALKNAYSEQLAKYRNSSRDSFNKFRKINALFNEVQRVSLEKKNAMDRAKNRLQNMLIGRLPSSIQKLETLTELDLIKLSNLGPRSLQHAQSVSSSSSTLMVFHRTYTETSPPPNSSNRLPYKSIRLANTQIVTEFIQYGELPTFKKQGCRSTNNPWRRYGALRKLCETGGFAPNSGSRKERKNRDSLVAVKNVKLPPPPTSSQMTLNKVRDPGQYEIRLALKNPKNVTVDVAAQNLAEQVKAFILHHGHELVEDVKPVQNVQKK
;
A
#
# COMPACT_ATOMS: atom_id res chain seq x y z
N MET A 1 -18.89 50.43 -8.09
CA MET A 1 -20.19 51.13 -8.17
C MET A 1 -21.14 50.36 -9.06
N SER A 2 -22.40 50.23 -8.59
CA SER A 2 -23.65 49.91 -9.30
C SER A 2 -23.59 48.92 -10.49
N ASN A 3 -23.77 47.63 -10.17
CA ASN A 3 -24.52 46.74 -11.05
C ASN A 3 -25.63 46.02 -10.26
N ALA A 4 -26.19 46.73 -9.28
CA ALA A 4 -27.36 46.28 -8.55
C ALA A 4 -28.53 46.32 -9.54
N LYS A 5 -28.94 45.14 -10.01
CA LYS A 5 -30.22 44.96 -10.72
C LYS A 5 -31.28 45.69 -9.90
N SER A 6 -31.97 46.65 -10.50
CA SER A 6 -32.98 47.42 -9.79
C SER A 6 -34.09 46.48 -9.32
N VAL A 7 -34.26 46.34 -8.00
CA VAL A 7 -35.41 45.61 -7.43
C VAL A 7 -36.69 46.29 -7.90
N VAL A 8 -37.53 45.58 -8.65
CA VAL A 8 -38.82 46.10 -9.14
C VAL A 8 -39.88 45.77 -8.11
N LEU A 9 -40.49 46.79 -7.52
CA LEU A 9 -41.60 46.60 -6.57
C LEU A 9 -42.90 46.52 -7.36
N VAL A 10 -43.52 45.34 -7.37
CA VAL A 10 -44.82 45.12 -8.01
C VAL A 10 -45.92 45.23 -6.97
N MET A 11 -46.95 46.03 -7.23
CA MET A 11 -48.17 46.01 -6.43
C MET A 11 -49.13 44.96 -6.99
N PHE A 12 -49.54 44.02 -6.15
CA PHE A 12 -50.47 42.98 -6.54
C PHE A 12 -51.93 43.34 -6.18
N ASP A 13 -52.86 42.60 -6.77
CA ASP A 13 -54.27 42.59 -6.39
C ASP A 13 -54.43 42.02 -4.96
N PRO A 14 -55.23 42.64 -4.07
CA PRO A 14 -55.56 42.11 -2.75
C PRO A 14 -55.92 40.62 -2.73
N ARG A 15 -56.63 40.13 -3.76
CA ARG A 15 -56.97 38.70 -3.89
C ARG A 15 -55.72 37.85 -4.03
N LYS A 16 -54.84 38.21 -4.97
CA LYS A 16 -53.57 37.51 -5.21
C LYS A 16 -52.67 37.52 -3.97
N ILE A 17 -52.62 38.65 -3.25
CA ILE A 17 -51.86 38.79 -2.01
C ILE A 17 -52.40 37.81 -0.96
N SER A 18 -53.72 37.86 -0.70
CA SER A 18 -54.37 37.00 0.31
C SER A 18 -54.16 35.51 0.03
N THR A 19 -54.31 35.06 -1.22
CA THR A 19 -54.07 33.67 -1.62
C THR A 19 -52.62 33.25 -1.36
N THR A 20 -51.65 34.08 -1.77
CA THR A 20 -50.22 33.76 -1.65
C THR A 20 -49.79 33.72 -0.17
N LEU A 21 -50.24 34.68 0.64
CA LEU A 21 -49.95 34.68 2.08
C LEU A 21 -50.55 33.46 2.78
N ASN A 22 -51.79 33.08 2.46
CA ASN A 22 -52.43 31.93 3.09
C ASN A 22 -51.79 30.59 2.72
N GLN A 23 -51.30 30.45 1.49
CA GLN A 23 -50.66 29.22 1.02
C GLN A 23 -49.44 28.84 1.87
N LYS A 24 -48.61 29.82 2.25
CA LYS A 24 -47.38 29.57 3.01
C LYS A 24 -47.52 29.84 4.51
N LEU A 25 -48.23 30.90 4.92
CA LEU A 25 -48.26 31.38 6.30
C LEU A 25 -49.47 30.91 7.12
N GLN A 26 -50.50 30.33 6.47
CA GLN A 26 -51.70 29.76 7.10
C GLN A 26 -52.46 30.73 8.05
N VAL A 27 -52.47 32.03 7.74
CA VAL A 27 -53.01 33.09 8.63
C VAL A 27 -54.50 33.42 8.42
N GLY A 28 -55.18 32.80 7.45
CA GLY A 28 -56.60 33.04 7.19
C GLY A 28 -56.93 34.45 6.67
N VAL A 29 -56.00 35.09 5.96
CA VAL A 29 -56.12 36.46 5.44
C VAL A 29 -57.15 36.53 4.31
N THR A 30 -58.10 37.47 4.38
CA THR A 30 -59.04 37.74 3.28
C THR A 30 -58.62 38.97 2.47
N PRO A 31 -59.15 39.16 1.23
CA PRO A 31 -58.87 40.36 0.44
C PRO A 31 -59.28 41.67 1.13
N ASP A 32 -60.34 41.63 1.95
CA ASP A 32 -60.79 42.79 2.73
C ASP A 32 -59.77 43.18 3.81
N ASN A 33 -59.10 42.20 4.44
CA ASN A 33 -58.06 42.49 5.42
C ASN A 33 -56.82 43.19 4.83
N ILE A 34 -56.62 43.11 3.51
CA ILE A 34 -55.56 43.86 2.82
C ILE A 34 -56.00 45.30 2.53
N LEU A 35 -57.29 45.50 2.24
CA LEU A 35 -57.87 46.82 1.98
C LEU A 35 -58.14 47.61 3.26
N ASN A 36 -58.50 46.91 4.33
CA ASN A 36 -58.83 47.43 5.66
C ASN A 36 -58.00 46.69 6.72
N PRO A 37 -56.69 46.97 6.82
CA PRO A 37 -55.82 46.20 7.70
C PRO A 37 -56.01 46.54 9.17
N THR A 38 -56.21 45.50 9.98
CA THR A 38 -56.24 45.58 11.45
C THR A 38 -54.88 45.23 12.04
N ALA A 39 -54.53 45.82 13.19
CA ALA A 39 -53.23 45.59 13.83
C ALA A 39 -52.98 44.10 14.14
N GLU A 40 -54.00 43.38 14.60
CA GLU A 40 -53.92 41.96 14.92
C GLU A 40 -53.55 41.11 13.70
N ILE A 41 -54.23 41.31 12.56
CA ILE A 41 -53.96 40.53 11.34
C ILE A 41 -52.58 40.85 10.79
N VAL A 42 -52.18 42.12 10.78
CA VAL A 42 -50.85 42.52 10.30
C VAL A 42 -49.73 41.93 11.16
N GLN A 43 -49.88 41.97 12.48
CA GLN A 43 -48.93 41.37 13.40
C GLN A 43 -48.84 39.85 13.22
N GLN A 44 -49.96 39.16 13.00
CA GLN A 44 -49.97 37.72 12.72
C GLN A 44 -49.29 37.38 11.39
N ILE A 45 -49.53 38.16 10.33
CA ILE A 45 -48.85 37.97 9.04
C ILE A 45 -47.34 38.09 9.20
N TYR A 46 -46.86 39.15 9.87
CA TYR A 46 -45.43 39.36 10.07
C TYR A 46 -44.80 38.34 11.01
N LEU A 47 -45.48 37.97 12.10
CA LEU A 47 -45.04 36.93 13.01
C LEU A 47 -44.85 35.60 12.29
N ASN A 48 -45.84 35.15 11.53
CA ASN A 48 -45.75 33.89 10.79
C ASN A 48 -44.76 33.98 9.64
N PHE A 49 -44.59 35.14 9.01
CA PHE A 49 -43.54 35.33 8.01
C PHE A 49 -42.14 35.14 8.63
N VAL A 50 -41.88 35.75 9.79
CA VAL A 50 -40.61 35.58 10.52
C VAL A 50 -40.39 34.12 10.91
N ARG A 51 -41.43 33.44 11.38
CA ARG A 51 -41.33 32.03 11.80
C ARG A 51 -41.12 31.06 10.64
N VAL A 52 -41.88 31.22 9.56
CA VAL A 52 -41.96 30.22 8.48
C VAL A 52 -40.97 30.52 7.35
N VAL A 53 -40.80 31.79 6.99
CA VAL A 53 -39.98 32.18 5.82
C VAL A 53 -38.57 32.55 6.25
N ILE A 54 -38.42 33.34 7.32
CA ILE A 54 -37.10 33.67 7.88
C ILE A 54 -36.56 32.52 8.75
N ASN A 55 -37.43 31.57 9.14
CA ASN A 55 -37.10 30.40 9.94
C ASN A 55 -36.52 30.75 11.33
N ILE A 56 -37.06 31.80 11.98
CA ILE A 56 -36.72 32.13 13.37
C ILE A 56 -37.61 31.32 14.32
N SER A 57 -36.99 30.63 15.27
CA SER A 57 -37.73 29.82 16.25
C SER A 57 -38.65 30.68 17.13
N GLU A 58 -39.80 30.13 17.51
CA GLU A 58 -40.76 30.82 18.38
C GLU A 58 -40.14 31.23 19.72
N ASN A 59 -39.30 30.36 20.31
CA ASN A 59 -38.59 30.65 21.55
C ASN A 59 -37.69 31.89 21.43
N SER A 60 -37.00 32.05 20.29
CA SER A 60 -36.14 33.20 20.03
C SER A 60 -36.91 34.52 19.93
N LEU A 61 -38.21 34.48 19.62
CA LEU A 61 -39.06 35.67 19.58
C LEU A 61 -39.51 36.12 20.97
N HIS A 62 -39.37 35.29 22.00
CA HIS A 62 -39.71 35.63 23.38
C HIS A 62 -38.48 35.99 24.22
N THR A 63 -37.27 35.70 23.74
CA THR A 63 -36.01 35.96 24.44
C THR A 63 -35.27 37.14 23.81
N LEU A 64 -34.96 38.16 24.60
CA LEU A 64 -34.10 39.26 24.15
C LEU A 64 -32.66 38.76 23.91
N PRO A 65 -31.92 39.35 22.95
CA PRO A 65 -30.51 39.05 22.75
C PRO A 65 -29.70 39.29 24.03
N LEU A 66 -28.66 38.48 24.28
CA LEU A 66 -27.81 38.55 25.47
C LEU A 66 -27.15 39.94 25.70
N ASN A 67 -27.08 40.77 24.67
CA ASN A 67 -26.50 42.11 24.72
C ASN A 67 -27.49 43.20 25.16
N ALA A 68 -28.76 42.84 25.40
CA ALA A 68 -29.77 43.75 25.92
C ALA A 68 -29.64 43.81 27.46
N ASP A 69 -28.58 44.46 27.95
CA ASP A 69 -28.37 44.73 29.39
C ASP A 69 -29.52 45.58 29.95
N SER A 70 -30.56 44.91 30.41
CA SER A 70 -31.71 45.56 31.05
C SER A 70 -32.38 44.59 32.00
N ASP A 71 -32.44 44.95 33.28
CA ASP A 71 -33.31 44.31 34.27
C ASP A 71 -34.76 44.70 33.95
N PHE A 72 -35.40 43.94 33.06
CA PHE A 72 -36.81 44.15 32.71
C PHE A 72 -37.71 43.07 33.31
N ASP A 73 -38.91 43.48 33.72
CA ASP A 73 -39.94 42.56 34.20
C ASP A 73 -40.50 41.75 33.01
N GLN A 74 -40.21 40.45 33.01
CA GLN A 74 -40.67 39.54 31.96
C GLN A 74 -42.20 39.49 31.86
N GLU A 75 -42.94 39.69 32.96
CA GLU A 75 -44.41 39.66 32.96
C GLU A 75 -45.02 40.89 32.31
N LEU A 76 -44.48 42.08 32.63
CA LEU A 76 -44.94 43.34 32.07
C LEU A 76 -44.72 43.40 30.54
N HIS A 77 -43.65 42.74 30.07
CA HIS A 77 -43.20 42.80 28.68
C HIS A 77 -43.56 41.58 27.83
N LYS A 78 -44.41 40.67 28.34
CA LYS A 78 -44.86 39.44 27.62
C LYS A 78 -45.36 39.69 26.19
N LYS A 79 -45.98 40.85 25.94
CA LYS A 79 -46.50 41.22 24.60
C LYS A 79 -45.59 42.17 23.83
N SER A 80 -44.82 43.03 24.51
CA SER A 80 -44.00 44.04 23.84
C SER A 80 -42.70 43.47 23.29
N ILE A 81 -42.06 42.52 23.98
CA ILE A 81 -40.79 41.90 23.54
C ILE A 81 -40.98 41.16 22.21
N PRO A 82 -41.96 40.25 22.04
CA PRO A 82 -42.15 39.56 20.77
C PRO A 82 -42.49 40.51 19.62
N LEU A 83 -43.32 41.52 19.89
CA LEU A 83 -43.67 42.51 18.88
C LEU A 83 -42.44 43.34 18.45
N ALA A 84 -41.57 43.72 19.39
CA ALA A 84 -40.35 44.46 19.10
C ALA A 84 -39.34 43.63 18.30
N ILE A 85 -39.19 42.35 18.65
CA ILE A 85 -38.31 41.43 17.91
C ILE A 85 -38.85 41.22 16.49
N VAL A 86 -40.16 40.92 16.33
CA VAL A 86 -40.78 40.78 15.00
C VAL A 86 -40.62 42.06 14.18
N TYR A 87 -40.84 43.24 14.77
CA TYR A 87 -40.61 44.51 14.10
C TYR A 87 -39.17 44.63 13.60
N GLN A 88 -38.20 44.37 14.47
CA GLN A 88 -36.79 44.53 14.13
C GLN A 88 -36.35 43.53 13.05
N SER A 89 -36.78 42.27 13.14
CA SER A 89 -36.54 41.23 12.15
C SER A 89 -37.14 41.61 10.79
N MET A 90 -38.42 42.02 10.75
CA MET A 90 -39.08 42.41 9.51
C MET A 90 -38.51 43.69 8.93
N LYS A 91 -38.11 44.66 9.77
CA LYS A 91 -37.49 45.91 9.32
C LYS A 91 -36.16 45.65 8.62
N ALA A 92 -35.30 44.81 9.22
CA ALA A 92 -34.04 44.42 8.61
C ALA A 92 -34.30 43.66 7.29
N PHE A 93 -35.16 42.64 7.34
CA PHE A 93 -35.52 41.84 6.18
C PHE A 93 -36.02 42.67 4.99
N ILE A 94 -37.00 43.56 5.21
CA ILE A 94 -37.58 44.39 4.15
C ILE A 94 -36.55 45.38 3.61
N LYS A 95 -35.73 45.99 4.48
CA LYS A 95 -34.71 46.94 4.05
C LYS A 95 -33.67 46.27 3.14
N ASP A 96 -33.17 45.10 3.54
CA ASP A 96 -32.11 44.39 2.84
C ASP A 96 -32.60 43.81 1.50
N ASN A 97 -33.82 43.28 1.47
CA ASN A 97 -34.37 42.61 0.28
C ASN A 97 -35.11 43.55 -0.68
N SER A 98 -35.50 44.76 -0.25
CA SER A 98 -36.08 45.77 -1.15
C SER A 98 -35.04 46.67 -1.81
N GLY A 99 -33.75 46.50 -1.48
CA GLY A 99 -32.68 47.42 -1.89
C GLY A 99 -32.86 48.83 -1.31
N GLY A 100 -33.42 48.93 -0.10
CA GLY A 100 -33.70 50.20 0.59
C GLY A 100 -34.89 51.00 0.05
N LYS A 101 -35.69 50.44 -0.86
CA LYS A 101 -36.85 51.14 -1.46
C LYS A 101 -38.12 51.07 -0.60
N LEU A 102 -38.18 50.12 0.33
CA LEU A 102 -39.24 50.00 1.32
C LEU A 102 -38.66 50.16 2.71
N ASP A 103 -39.43 50.78 3.57
CA ASP A 103 -39.15 50.97 4.98
C ASP A 103 -40.32 50.41 5.82
N LEU A 104 -40.01 49.94 7.02
CA LEU A 104 -41.01 49.46 7.98
C LEU A 104 -40.92 50.30 9.26
N THR A 105 -42.06 50.81 9.70
CA THR A 105 -42.21 51.59 10.93
C THR A 105 -43.13 50.87 11.91
N MET A 106 -43.06 51.21 13.21
CA MET A 106 -43.98 50.62 14.20
C MET A 106 -45.46 50.96 13.92
N CYS A 107 -45.73 52.10 13.27
CA CYS A 107 -47.07 52.47 12.84
C CYS A 107 -47.68 51.47 11.85
N ASP A 108 -46.84 50.79 11.06
CA ASP A 108 -47.27 49.76 10.12
C ASP A 108 -47.75 48.48 10.84
N LEU A 109 -47.35 48.25 12.11
CA LEU A 109 -47.78 47.12 12.92
C LEU A 109 -48.92 47.46 13.89
N VAL A 110 -48.91 48.67 14.45
CA VAL A 110 -49.84 49.08 15.52
C VAL A 110 -51.05 49.83 14.96
N THR A 111 -50.89 50.59 13.87
CA THR A 111 -51.95 51.40 13.27
C THR A 111 -52.00 51.29 11.73
N PRO A 112 -52.02 50.09 11.14
CA PRO A 112 -51.95 49.91 9.68
C PRO A 112 -53.14 50.53 8.94
N GLY A 113 -54.32 50.59 9.57
CA GLY A 113 -55.54 51.17 8.99
C GLY A 113 -55.45 52.66 8.65
N LYS A 114 -54.48 53.40 9.20
CA LYS A 114 -54.25 54.81 8.83
C LYS A 114 -53.68 54.97 7.42
N ASN A 115 -52.98 53.96 6.91
CA ASN A 115 -52.43 53.98 5.55
C ASN A 115 -52.52 52.59 4.88
N PRO A 116 -53.72 52.18 4.43
CA PRO A 116 -53.92 50.84 3.86
C PRO A 116 -53.12 50.58 2.59
N GLN A 117 -52.86 51.63 1.78
CA GLN A 117 -52.05 51.50 0.56
C GLN A 117 -50.59 51.16 0.86
N ARG A 118 -50.06 51.64 1.99
CA ARG A 118 -48.71 51.28 2.44
C ARG A 118 -48.65 49.81 2.86
N PHE A 119 -49.63 49.35 3.64
CA PHE A 119 -49.71 47.93 4.00
C PHE A 119 -49.81 47.04 2.75
N ARG A 120 -50.66 47.41 1.77
CA ARG A 120 -50.77 46.69 0.49
C ARG A 120 -49.44 46.58 -0.26
N LYS A 121 -48.61 47.63 -0.24
CA LYS A 121 -47.27 47.60 -0.85
C LYS A 121 -46.35 46.62 -0.12
N LEU A 122 -46.32 46.67 1.21
CA LEU A 122 -45.53 45.76 2.05
C LEU A 122 -45.97 44.30 1.86
N SER A 123 -47.27 44.03 1.87
CA SER A 123 -47.81 42.68 1.66
C SER A 123 -47.61 42.17 0.24
N SER A 124 -47.61 43.06 -0.77
CA SER A 124 -47.26 42.69 -2.16
C SER A 124 -45.81 42.24 -2.26
N PHE A 125 -44.90 42.97 -1.59
CA PHE A 125 -43.50 42.60 -1.52
C PHE A 125 -43.29 41.24 -0.82
N LEU A 126 -43.97 41.00 0.30
CA LEU A 126 -43.89 39.69 0.97
C LEU A 126 -44.44 38.56 0.10
N ALA A 127 -45.54 38.79 -0.62
CA ALA A 127 -46.10 37.80 -1.52
C ALA A 127 -45.16 37.48 -2.71
N ASP A 128 -44.43 38.48 -3.22
CA ASP A 128 -43.41 38.26 -4.26
C ASP A 128 -42.24 37.43 -3.71
N PHE A 129 -41.79 37.75 -2.50
CA PHE A 129 -40.71 37.02 -1.85
C PHE A 129 -41.10 35.57 -1.55
N ILE A 130 -42.32 35.29 -1.10
CA ILE A 130 -42.78 33.91 -0.86
C ILE A 130 -42.72 33.09 -2.15
N LYS A 131 -43.04 33.67 -3.30
CA LYS A 131 -42.91 32.96 -4.58
C LYS A 131 -41.47 32.69 -4.96
N LEU A 132 -40.58 33.65 -4.68
CA LEU A 132 -39.16 33.44 -4.85
C LEU A 132 -38.65 32.31 -3.93
N ASP A 133 -39.06 32.32 -2.67
CA ASP A 133 -38.76 31.26 -1.69
C ASP A 133 -39.25 29.90 -2.17
N GLU A 134 -40.48 29.79 -2.69
CA GLU A 134 -41.02 28.53 -3.22
C GLU A 134 -40.21 27.98 -4.41
N ILE A 135 -39.65 28.85 -5.25
CA ILE A 135 -38.81 28.45 -6.38
C ILE A 135 -37.38 28.11 -5.92
N ALA A 136 -36.86 28.84 -4.94
CA ALA A 136 -35.48 28.70 -4.47
C ALA A 136 -35.29 27.57 -3.44
N ALA A 137 -36.29 27.31 -2.59
CA ALA A 137 -36.25 26.29 -1.55
C ALA A 137 -35.86 24.88 -2.05
N PRO A 138 -36.42 24.34 -3.16
CA PRO A 138 -36.01 23.01 -3.63
C PRO A 138 -34.54 22.99 -4.09
N ILE A 139 -34.05 24.05 -4.73
CA ILE A 139 -32.65 24.17 -5.17
C ILE A 139 -31.73 24.25 -3.95
N PHE A 140 -32.13 25.02 -2.94
CA PHE A 140 -31.37 25.13 -1.69
C PHE A 140 -31.33 23.81 -0.92
N ASN A 141 -32.44 23.08 -0.88
CA ASN A 141 -32.51 21.77 -0.23
C ASN A 141 -31.63 20.74 -0.95
N GLU A 142 -31.64 20.70 -2.28
CA GLU A 142 -30.75 19.83 -3.07
C GLU A 142 -29.27 20.10 -2.75
N ILE A 143 -28.86 21.37 -2.74
CA ILE A 143 -27.49 21.77 -2.38
C ILE A 143 -27.17 21.43 -0.92
N SER A 144 -28.13 21.61 -0.01
CA SER A 144 -27.95 21.32 1.41
C SER A 144 -27.84 19.82 1.69
N GLU A 145 -28.60 18.99 0.97
CA GLU A 145 -28.49 17.53 1.00
C GLU A 145 -27.13 17.08 0.45
N GLU A 146 -26.68 17.60 -0.70
CA GLU A 146 -25.36 17.29 -1.24
C GLU A 146 -24.23 17.64 -0.26
N PHE A 147 -24.32 18.80 0.39
CA PHE A 147 -23.35 19.21 1.41
C PHE A 147 -23.40 18.31 2.65
N SER A 148 -24.60 17.89 3.07
CA SER A 148 -24.78 16.95 4.18
C SER A 148 -24.14 15.59 3.87
N ASP A 149 -24.35 15.07 2.66
CA ASP A 149 -23.77 13.80 2.23
C ASP A 149 -22.24 13.86 2.17
N GLN A 150 -21.69 14.93 1.59
CA GLN A 150 -20.24 15.17 1.56
C GLN A 150 -19.65 15.28 2.98
N LYS A 151 -20.37 15.91 3.91
CA LYS A 151 -19.94 16.00 5.31
C LYS A 151 -19.88 14.63 5.97
N VAL A 152 -20.88 13.78 5.76
CA VAL A 152 -20.89 12.40 6.29
C VAL A 152 -19.75 11.58 5.70
N GLU A 153 -19.47 11.70 4.40
CA GLU A 153 -18.33 11.03 3.76
C GLU A 153 -16.98 11.50 4.34
N MET A 154 -16.82 12.81 4.53
CA MET A 154 -15.62 13.39 5.14
C MET A 154 -15.42 12.87 6.58
N GLU A 155 -16.48 12.81 7.38
CA GLU A 155 -16.43 12.26 8.74
C GLU A 155 -16.03 10.77 8.74
N ALA A 156 -16.56 9.97 7.81
CA ALA A 156 -16.18 8.56 7.66
C ALA A 156 -14.71 8.37 7.25
N LEU A 157 -14.21 9.18 6.32
CA LEU A 157 -12.79 9.17 5.93
C LEU A 157 -11.89 9.60 7.08
N GLN A 158 -12.31 10.57 7.88
CA GLN A 158 -11.56 11.01 9.06
C GLN A 158 -11.45 9.89 10.10
N GLU A 159 -12.51 9.13 10.33
CA GLU A 159 -12.49 7.95 11.20
C GLU A 159 -11.56 6.85 10.67
N GLU A 160 -11.55 6.61 9.36
CA GLU A 160 -10.64 5.64 8.73
C GLU A 160 -9.17 6.06 8.88
N ILE A 161 -8.86 7.36 8.72
CA ILE A 161 -7.52 7.89 8.94
C ILE A 161 -7.08 7.64 10.39
N VAL A 162 -7.92 7.96 11.37
CA VAL A 162 -7.61 7.74 12.80
C VAL A 162 -7.38 6.24 13.09
N ALA A 163 -8.18 5.36 12.50
CA ALA A 163 -7.99 3.91 12.64
C ALA A 163 -6.68 3.43 12.00
N ALA A 164 -6.32 3.96 10.82
CA ALA A 164 -5.07 3.65 10.13
C ALA A 164 -3.84 4.14 10.91
N GLU A 165 -3.91 5.34 11.48
CA GLU A 165 -2.86 5.90 12.35
C GLU A 165 -2.64 5.04 13.59
N LYS A 166 -3.72 4.63 14.25
CA LYS A 166 -3.64 3.72 15.40
C LYS A 166 -2.99 2.39 15.02
N ARG A 167 -3.36 1.81 13.88
CA ARG A 167 -2.77 0.55 13.39
C ARG A 167 -1.28 0.69 13.07
N LYS A 168 -0.87 1.83 12.49
CA LYS A 168 0.54 2.16 12.26
C LYS A 168 1.31 2.18 13.59
N ASP A 169 0.79 2.85 14.60
CA ASP A 169 1.46 2.96 15.89
C ASP A 169 1.57 1.61 16.61
N GLU A 170 0.54 0.77 16.52
CA GLU A 170 0.58 -0.62 17.01
C GLU A 170 1.67 -1.46 16.30
N LEU A 171 1.80 -1.31 14.99
CA LEU A 171 2.84 -2.00 14.20
C LEU A 171 4.24 -1.52 14.57
N VAL A 172 4.43 -0.21 14.76
CA VAL A 172 5.71 0.37 15.22
C VAL A 172 6.06 -0.15 16.61
N ALA A 173 5.09 -0.20 17.53
CA ALA A 173 5.29 -0.76 18.87
C ALA A 173 5.70 -2.25 18.79
N ARG A 174 5.01 -3.06 18.00
CA ARG A 174 5.38 -4.47 17.78
C ARG A 174 6.77 -4.63 17.16
N GLN A 175 7.12 -3.79 16.19
CA GLN A 175 8.45 -3.80 15.58
C GLN A 175 9.54 -3.48 16.61
N SER A 176 9.31 -2.48 17.48
CA SER A 176 10.25 -2.13 18.54
C SER A 176 10.44 -3.29 19.52
N GLN A 177 9.38 -4.00 19.88
CA GLN A 177 9.43 -5.17 20.76
C GLN A 177 10.17 -6.35 20.10
N ARG A 178 9.94 -6.58 18.80
CA ARG A 178 10.68 -7.60 18.04
C ARG A 178 12.17 -7.30 18.00
N ARG A 179 12.57 -6.05 17.73
CA ARG A 179 13.99 -5.64 17.74
C ARG A 179 14.66 -5.86 19.09
N ARG A 180 13.94 -5.62 20.19
CA ARG A 180 14.49 -5.89 21.54
C ARG A 180 14.76 -7.38 21.73
N ARG A 181 13.79 -8.25 21.41
CA ARG A 181 13.97 -9.71 21.48
C ARG A 181 15.08 -10.22 20.56
N GLU A 182 15.20 -9.65 19.37
CA GLU A 182 16.27 -10.00 18.42
C GLU A 182 17.65 -9.65 18.99
N ASN A 183 17.79 -8.47 19.62
CA ASN A 183 19.02 -8.09 20.30
C ASN A 183 19.34 -9.02 21.48
N GLU A 184 18.36 -9.36 22.31
CA GLU A 184 18.52 -10.31 23.43
C GLU A 184 19.01 -11.67 22.93
N LEU A 185 18.42 -12.19 21.85
CA LEU A 185 18.85 -13.45 21.23
C LEU A 185 20.25 -13.36 20.61
N MET A 186 20.60 -12.21 20.03
CA MET A 186 21.94 -12.00 19.47
C MET A 186 22.99 -11.98 20.59
N ASP A 187 22.69 -11.33 21.72
CA ASP A 187 23.56 -11.30 22.89
C ASP A 187 23.75 -12.70 23.50
N ASP A 188 22.67 -13.47 23.63
CA ASP A 188 22.73 -14.88 24.07
C ASP A 188 23.55 -15.75 23.11
N HIS A 189 23.36 -15.58 21.80
CA HIS A 189 24.14 -16.28 20.80
C HIS A 189 25.63 -15.92 20.90
N ASN A 190 25.96 -14.64 21.07
CA ASN A 190 27.33 -14.19 21.22
C ASN A 190 27.97 -14.75 22.50
N LYS A 191 27.22 -14.81 23.60
CA LYS A 191 27.66 -15.43 24.85
C LYS A 191 27.96 -16.92 24.66
N LYS A 192 27.03 -17.68 24.09
CA LYS A 192 27.22 -19.12 23.79
C LYS A 192 28.40 -19.36 22.84
N LYS A 193 28.57 -18.50 21.84
CA LYS A 193 29.71 -18.56 20.92
C LYS A 193 31.04 -18.34 21.65
N SER A 194 31.09 -17.41 22.60
CA SER A 194 32.27 -17.19 23.44
C SER A 194 32.55 -18.39 24.36
N GLU A 195 31.51 -18.97 24.97
CA GLU A 195 31.63 -20.19 25.78
C GLU A 195 32.14 -21.37 24.95
N LEU A 196 31.59 -21.58 23.74
CA LEU A 196 32.05 -22.60 22.82
C LEU A 196 33.51 -22.41 22.40
N ALA A 197 33.92 -21.17 22.10
CA ALA A 197 35.31 -20.86 21.80
C ALA A 197 36.24 -21.19 22.99
N GLY A 198 35.79 -20.91 24.22
CA GLY A 198 36.51 -21.30 25.44
C GLY A 198 36.67 -22.82 25.56
N ILE A 199 35.60 -23.58 25.31
CA ILE A 199 35.64 -25.06 25.33
C ILE A 199 36.56 -25.60 24.24
N ILE A 200 36.50 -25.05 23.02
CA ILE A 200 37.40 -25.46 21.93
C ILE A 200 38.86 -25.22 22.32
N ASN A 201 39.17 -24.06 22.90
CA ASN A 201 40.53 -23.77 23.37
C ASN A 201 40.99 -24.78 24.43
N GLN A 202 40.14 -25.09 25.43
CA GLN A 202 40.44 -26.12 26.42
C GLN A 202 40.67 -27.49 25.79
N TYR A 203 39.84 -27.87 24.82
CA TYR A 203 39.99 -29.13 24.09
C TYR A 203 41.32 -29.19 23.32
N THR A 204 41.71 -28.09 22.68
CA THR A 204 43.01 -28.00 21.99
C THR A 204 44.18 -28.08 22.96
N GLU A 205 44.11 -27.43 24.13
CA GLU A 205 45.15 -27.53 25.16
C GLU A 205 45.29 -28.96 25.71
N ILE A 206 44.16 -29.64 25.96
CA ILE A 206 44.14 -31.04 26.38
C ILE A 206 44.75 -31.93 25.29
N GLY A 207 44.43 -31.67 24.02
CA GLY A 207 45.02 -32.37 22.88
C GLY A 207 46.56 -32.28 22.87
N VAL A 208 47.11 -31.06 23.01
CA VAL A 208 48.56 -30.85 23.09
C VAL A 208 49.18 -31.59 24.28
N LYS A 209 48.57 -31.50 25.48
CA LYS A 209 49.04 -32.24 26.66
C LYS A 209 49.02 -33.75 26.45
N THR A 210 48.02 -34.26 25.73
CA THR A 210 47.91 -35.69 25.43
C THR A 210 49.02 -36.14 24.48
N GLU A 211 49.33 -35.35 23.44
CA GLU A 211 50.47 -35.61 22.56
C GLU A 211 51.82 -35.57 23.31
N GLU A 212 51.98 -34.64 24.25
CA GLU A 212 53.16 -34.54 25.12
C GLU A 212 53.33 -35.81 25.97
N LEU A 213 52.23 -36.28 26.58
CA LEU A 213 52.20 -37.53 27.34
C LEU A 213 52.49 -38.75 26.47
N GLU A 214 51.97 -38.80 25.24
CA GLU A 214 52.24 -39.88 24.28
C GLU A 214 53.74 -39.93 23.91
N LYS A 215 54.38 -38.77 23.71
CA LYS A 215 55.83 -38.69 23.49
C LYS A 215 56.62 -39.19 24.70
N GLN A 216 56.24 -38.76 25.90
CA GLN A 216 56.87 -39.24 27.14
C GLN A 216 56.71 -40.75 27.31
N LYS A 217 55.52 -41.29 27.01
CA LYS A 217 55.26 -42.74 27.01
C LYS A 217 56.17 -43.47 26.04
N ASN A 218 56.31 -42.99 24.81
CA ASN A 218 57.14 -43.63 23.80
C ASN A 218 58.64 -43.58 24.15
N GLU A 219 59.10 -42.49 24.76
CA GLU A 219 60.48 -42.40 25.25
C GLU A 219 60.74 -43.38 26.41
N LEU A 220 59.79 -43.52 27.35
CA LEU A 220 59.87 -44.54 28.41
C LEU A 220 59.88 -45.96 27.85
N ILE A 221 59.07 -46.25 26.83
CA ILE A 221 59.10 -47.56 26.14
C ILE A 221 60.48 -47.80 25.53
N ARG A 222 61.07 -46.78 24.88
CA ARG A 222 62.42 -46.88 24.30
C ARG A 222 63.48 -47.17 25.37
N GLN A 223 63.40 -46.53 26.52
CA GLN A 223 64.29 -46.78 27.66
C GLN A 223 64.12 -48.19 28.23
N ILE A 224 62.88 -48.69 28.28
CA ILE A 224 62.60 -50.09 28.67
C ILE A 224 63.24 -51.06 27.67
N GLU A 225 63.08 -50.84 26.37
CA GLU A 225 63.68 -51.71 25.35
C GLU A 225 65.21 -51.69 25.36
N GLU A 226 65.83 -50.54 25.66
CA GLU A 226 67.28 -50.39 25.78
C GLU A 226 67.82 -51.14 27.01
N THR A 227 67.19 -50.94 28.16
CA THR A 227 67.52 -51.66 29.40
C THR A 227 67.26 -53.17 29.29
N GLU A 228 66.24 -53.59 28.54
CA GLU A 228 65.97 -55.01 28.27
C GLU A 228 67.07 -55.63 27.39
N LYS A 229 67.56 -54.91 26.37
CA LYS A 229 68.70 -55.35 25.56
C LYS A 229 69.98 -55.46 26.40
N GLU A 230 70.25 -54.46 27.25
CA GLU A 230 71.36 -54.50 28.19
C GLU A 230 71.25 -55.70 29.14
N SER A 231 70.06 -55.95 29.68
CA SER A 231 69.77 -57.11 30.52
C SER A 231 70.03 -58.43 29.80
N ILE A 232 69.62 -58.56 28.53
CA ILE A 232 69.89 -59.76 27.72
C ILE A 232 71.39 -59.94 27.49
N THR A 233 72.14 -58.86 27.22
CA THR A 233 73.59 -58.95 27.06
C THR A 233 74.29 -59.34 28.37
N ALA A 234 73.85 -58.79 29.50
CA ALA A 234 74.35 -59.15 30.82
C ALA A 234 73.98 -60.59 31.21
N LYS A 235 72.80 -61.08 30.83
CA LYS A 235 72.41 -62.49 31.01
C LYS A 235 73.30 -63.44 30.20
N LYS A 236 73.62 -63.10 28.95
CA LYS A 236 74.54 -63.92 28.12
C LYS A 236 75.97 -63.94 28.66
N THR A 237 76.47 -62.85 29.23
CA THR A 237 77.78 -62.84 29.88
C THR A 237 77.77 -63.62 31.20
N VAL A 238 76.65 -63.59 31.94
CA VAL A 238 76.44 -64.44 33.13
C VAL A 238 76.32 -65.92 32.74
N GLU A 239 75.63 -66.28 31.66
CA GLU A 239 75.55 -67.67 31.16
C GLU A 239 76.93 -68.21 30.74
N LEU A 240 77.75 -67.40 30.05
CA LEU A 240 79.14 -67.75 29.72
C LEU A 240 80.02 -67.94 30.97
N LEU A 241 79.75 -67.20 32.05
CA LEU A 241 80.46 -67.34 33.33
C LEU A 241 79.90 -68.47 34.22
N ASN A 242 78.64 -68.85 34.02
CA ASN A 242 77.99 -69.95 34.73
C ASN A 242 78.28 -71.34 34.11
N GLU A 243 78.73 -71.42 32.86
CA GLU A 243 79.19 -72.69 32.26
C GLU A 243 80.53 -73.18 32.85
N GLU A 244 81.31 -72.32 33.51
CA GLU A 244 82.68 -72.63 33.97
C GLU A 244 82.80 -72.97 35.47
N VAL A 245 81.75 -72.86 36.27
CA VAL A 245 81.83 -73.15 37.71
C VAL A 245 80.67 -74.00 38.16
N LEU A 246 81.00 -75.27 38.39
CA LEU A 246 80.15 -76.36 38.87
C LEU A 246 79.17 -75.99 39.99
N ALA A 247 78.00 -76.61 39.84
CA ALA A 247 76.97 -76.90 40.82
C ALA A 247 77.45 -76.87 42.29
N SER A 248 76.78 -76.03 43.08
CA SER A 248 76.96 -75.90 44.51
C SER A 248 75.60 -75.63 45.15
N PRO A 249 75.37 -75.93 46.44
CA PRO A 249 74.09 -75.76 47.15
C PRO A 249 73.46 -74.35 47.11
N GLU A 250 74.18 -73.38 46.55
CA GLU A 250 73.70 -72.07 46.13
C GLU A 250 72.55 -72.16 45.10
N GLU A 251 72.52 -73.18 44.22
CA GLU A 251 71.44 -73.40 43.24
C GLU A 251 70.09 -73.62 43.93
N LEU A 252 70.06 -74.32 45.06
CA LEU A 252 68.82 -74.55 45.81
C LEU A 252 68.36 -73.28 46.56
N ARG A 253 69.31 -72.40 46.94
CA ARG A 253 69.02 -71.11 47.57
C ARG A 253 68.60 -70.07 46.52
N GLN A 254 69.21 -70.10 45.33
CA GLN A 254 68.83 -69.36 44.15
C GLN A 254 67.44 -69.76 43.67
N GLU A 255 67.14 -71.06 43.55
CA GLU A 255 65.81 -71.56 43.19
C GLU A 255 64.77 -71.13 44.24
N MET A 256 65.12 -71.13 45.53
CA MET A 256 64.25 -70.59 46.59
C MET A 256 64.04 -69.07 46.48
N THR A 257 65.07 -68.29 46.12
CA THR A 257 64.91 -66.85 45.86
C THR A 257 64.19 -66.56 44.56
N GLU A 258 64.34 -67.39 43.52
CA GLU A 258 63.61 -67.31 42.27
C GLU A 258 62.16 -67.67 42.45
N ARG A 259 61.84 -68.70 43.24
CA ARG A 259 60.44 -68.98 43.60
C ARG A 259 59.85 -67.89 44.48
N LYS A 260 60.61 -67.28 45.40
CA LYS A 260 60.15 -66.09 46.14
C LYS A 260 59.91 -64.90 45.21
N LYS A 261 60.78 -64.70 44.22
CA LYS A 261 60.63 -63.67 43.20
C LYS A 261 59.41 -63.93 42.31
N GLN A 262 59.23 -65.16 41.82
CA GLN A 262 58.04 -65.56 41.08
C GLN A 262 56.76 -65.40 41.90
N ILE A 263 56.79 -65.71 43.20
CA ILE A 263 55.65 -65.46 44.09
C ILE A 263 55.36 -63.97 44.21
N GLU A 264 56.39 -63.11 44.28
CA GLU A 264 56.20 -61.67 44.37
C GLU A 264 55.72 -61.08 43.03
N ASP A 265 56.29 -61.50 41.91
CA ASP A 265 55.84 -61.14 40.56
C ASP A 265 54.38 -61.57 40.33
N LEU A 266 53.99 -62.76 40.82
CA LEU A 266 52.61 -63.24 40.76
C LEU A 266 51.68 -62.42 41.67
N LYS A 267 52.12 -61.97 42.85
CA LYS A 267 51.33 -61.06 43.69
C LYS A 267 51.16 -59.70 43.03
N GLU A 268 52.22 -59.15 42.44
CA GLU A 268 52.19 -57.87 41.75
C GLU A 268 51.30 -57.94 40.51
N SER A 269 51.35 -59.06 39.77
CA SER A 269 50.42 -59.39 38.68
C SER A 269 48.97 -59.50 39.14
N ILE A 270 48.71 -60.09 40.32
CA ILE A 270 47.36 -60.15 40.91
C ILE A 270 46.87 -58.74 41.31
N ILE A 271 47.75 -57.86 41.81
CA ILE A 271 47.38 -56.48 42.16
C ILE A 271 47.03 -55.70 40.89
N THR A 272 47.85 -55.79 39.84
CA THR A 272 47.56 -55.14 38.55
C THR A 272 46.29 -55.69 37.91
N ALA A 273 46.06 -57.01 37.97
CA ALA A 273 44.84 -57.63 37.47
C ALA A 273 43.58 -57.18 38.25
N LYS A 274 43.68 -57.01 39.57
CA LYS A 274 42.60 -56.45 40.39
C LYS A 274 42.31 -54.99 40.05
N GLN A 275 43.35 -54.18 39.86
CA GLN A 275 43.19 -52.79 39.45
C GLN A 275 42.53 -52.69 38.06
N ALA A 276 42.99 -53.48 37.09
CA ALA A 276 42.40 -53.53 35.76
C ALA A 276 40.94 -54.03 35.77
N LEU A 277 40.58 -54.92 36.69
CA LEU A 277 39.18 -55.35 36.88
C LEU A 277 38.33 -54.22 37.46
N GLN A 278 38.86 -53.47 38.43
CA GLN A 278 38.20 -52.30 39.01
C GLN A 278 37.92 -51.24 37.94
N ASP A 279 38.92 -50.89 37.13
CA ASP A 279 38.79 -49.92 36.04
C ASP A 279 37.75 -50.37 35.01
N LYS A 280 37.68 -51.67 34.70
CA LYS A 280 36.64 -52.24 33.82
C LYS A 280 35.24 -52.19 34.41
N LEU A 281 35.09 -52.34 35.73
CA LEU A 281 33.81 -52.20 36.41
C LEU A 281 33.33 -50.74 36.41
N GLU A 282 34.24 -49.79 36.67
CA GLU A 282 33.93 -48.35 36.57
C GLU A 282 33.56 -47.95 35.14
N ALA A 283 34.31 -48.41 34.13
CA ALA A 283 33.96 -48.19 32.73
C ALA A 283 32.59 -48.78 32.37
N ARG A 284 32.26 -49.98 32.87
CA ARG A 284 30.95 -50.59 32.67
C ARG A 284 29.83 -49.76 33.31
N ASP A 285 30.04 -49.23 34.50
CA ASP A 285 29.02 -48.43 35.19
C ASP A 285 28.82 -47.07 34.51
N ILE A 286 29.87 -46.47 33.93
CA ILE A 286 29.78 -45.29 33.06
C ILE A 286 28.95 -45.60 31.80
N CYS A 287 29.22 -46.73 31.12
CA CYS A 287 28.44 -47.17 29.95
C CYS A 287 26.97 -47.42 30.33
N ALA A 288 26.71 -48.09 31.45
CA ALA A 288 25.35 -48.35 31.93
C ALA A 288 24.58 -47.07 32.26
N ASN A 289 25.25 -46.02 32.75
CA ASN A 289 24.63 -44.71 32.93
C ASN A 289 24.45 -43.95 31.62
N ALA A 290 25.36 -44.10 30.65
CA ALA A 290 25.19 -43.53 29.31
C ALA A 290 23.99 -44.16 28.59
N ASP A 291 23.83 -45.48 28.66
CA ASP A 291 22.70 -46.21 28.06
C ASP A 291 21.34 -45.77 28.62
N LYS A 292 21.26 -45.39 29.90
CA LYS A 292 20.03 -44.82 30.49
C LYS A 292 19.66 -43.46 29.91
N ASN A 293 20.62 -42.70 29.38
CA ASN A 293 20.38 -41.37 28.82
C ASN A 293 20.03 -41.41 27.32
N VAL A 294 20.34 -42.50 26.62
CA VAL A 294 20.04 -42.67 25.18
C VAL A 294 18.55 -42.47 24.86
N PRO A 295 17.58 -43.04 25.60
CA PRO A 295 16.15 -42.85 25.32
C PRO A 295 15.70 -41.39 25.46
N VAL A 296 16.30 -40.63 26.39
CA VAL A 296 16.00 -39.21 26.58
C VAL A 296 16.53 -38.38 25.41
N ILE A 297 17.69 -38.75 24.88
CA ILE A 297 18.26 -38.13 23.68
C ILE A 297 17.39 -38.47 22.45
N GLU A 298 16.95 -39.72 22.30
CA GLU A 298 16.04 -40.13 21.23
C GLU A 298 14.71 -39.36 21.27
N GLN A 299 14.10 -39.19 22.45
CA GLN A 299 12.89 -38.38 22.60
C GLN A 299 13.13 -36.91 22.19
N LYS A 300 14.28 -36.33 22.54
CA LYS A 300 14.62 -34.96 22.12
C LYS A 300 14.83 -34.86 20.61
N ILE A 301 15.48 -35.84 20.00
CA ILE A 301 15.67 -35.89 18.54
C ILE A 301 14.30 -35.98 17.85
N GLN A 302 13.37 -36.77 18.38
CA GLN A 302 12.01 -36.88 17.85
C GLN A 302 11.27 -35.54 17.94
N ALA A 303 11.33 -34.85 19.08
CA ALA A 303 10.71 -33.53 19.26
C ALA A 303 11.31 -32.48 18.31
N TRP A 304 12.63 -32.49 18.11
CA TRP A 304 13.28 -31.60 17.14
C TRP A 304 12.94 -31.94 15.69
N ALA A 305 12.63 -33.20 15.38
CA ALA A 305 12.17 -33.59 14.05
C ALA A 305 10.76 -33.05 13.77
N GLU A 306 9.85 -33.11 14.74
CA GLU A 306 8.51 -32.51 14.64
C GLU A 306 8.60 -30.99 14.47
N GLU A 307 9.38 -30.30 15.30
CA GLU A 307 9.56 -28.85 15.20
C GLU A 307 10.23 -28.43 13.88
N ARG A 308 11.09 -29.27 13.31
CA ARG A 308 11.67 -29.05 11.98
C ARG A 308 10.62 -29.13 10.87
N GLU A 309 9.67 -30.06 10.94
CA GLU A 309 8.58 -30.15 9.95
C GLU A 309 7.65 -28.93 10.05
N ASP A 310 7.32 -28.47 11.25
CA ASP A 310 6.55 -27.24 11.45
C ASP A 310 7.26 -26.00 10.84
N ILE A 311 8.58 -25.93 10.99
CA ILE A 311 9.39 -24.86 10.36
C ILE A 311 9.34 -24.96 8.83
N LEU A 312 9.36 -26.15 8.25
CA LEU A 312 9.27 -26.34 6.79
C LEU A 312 7.90 -25.91 6.27
N ASP A 313 6.81 -26.27 6.94
CA ASP A 313 5.46 -25.83 6.57
C ASP A 313 5.32 -24.30 6.62
N LEU A 314 5.90 -23.66 7.64
CA LEU A 314 5.94 -22.20 7.75
C LEU A 314 6.81 -21.55 6.66
N MET A 315 7.91 -22.19 6.24
CA MET A 315 8.73 -21.71 5.13
C MET A 315 7.97 -21.75 3.80
N ASP A 316 7.25 -22.84 3.54
CA ASP A 316 6.40 -22.97 2.35
C ASP A 316 5.28 -21.92 2.32
N GLU A 317 4.66 -21.62 3.47
CA GLU A 317 3.66 -20.56 3.58
C GLU A 317 4.27 -19.16 3.34
N VAL A 318 5.48 -18.91 3.82
CA VAL A 318 6.21 -17.65 3.55
C VAL A 318 6.54 -17.51 2.07
N ASP A 319 6.98 -18.57 1.40
CA ASP A 319 7.29 -18.55 -0.03
C ASP A 319 6.05 -18.30 -0.89
N GLU A 320 4.91 -18.89 -0.52
CA GLU A 320 3.63 -18.64 -1.18
C GLU A 320 3.15 -17.20 -0.97
N ASN A 321 3.35 -16.65 0.23
CA ASN A 321 3.04 -15.25 0.52
C ASN A 321 3.95 -14.29 -0.26
N LEU A 322 5.24 -14.62 -0.42
CA LEU A 322 6.18 -13.85 -1.24
C LEU A 322 5.77 -13.87 -2.73
N ARG A 323 5.30 -15.00 -3.25
CA ARG A 323 4.73 -15.09 -4.60
C ARG A 323 3.53 -14.16 -4.79
N LYS A 324 2.55 -14.24 -3.88
CA LYS A 324 1.37 -13.37 -3.92
C LYS A 324 1.73 -11.88 -3.84
N LEU A 325 2.72 -11.54 -3.04
CA LEU A 325 3.20 -10.16 -2.92
C LEU A 325 3.83 -9.69 -4.24
N SER A 326 4.66 -10.53 -4.88
CA SER A 326 5.22 -10.24 -6.20
C SER A 326 4.13 -10.06 -7.28
N GLU A 327 3.07 -10.86 -7.26
CA GLU A 327 1.95 -10.72 -8.20
C GLU A 327 1.18 -9.40 -7.98
N MET A 328 0.98 -9.00 -6.72
CA MET A 328 0.35 -7.71 -6.40
C MET A 328 1.22 -6.53 -6.84
N GLU A 329 2.53 -6.61 -6.67
CA GLU A 329 3.47 -5.59 -7.16
C GLU A 329 3.43 -5.47 -8.69
N GLU A 330 3.39 -6.59 -9.41
CA GLU A 330 3.25 -6.60 -10.87
C GLU A 330 1.91 -5.98 -11.32
N GLN A 331 0.80 -6.28 -10.64
CA GLN A 331 -0.49 -5.64 -10.92
C GLN A 331 -0.47 -4.13 -10.63
N LEU A 332 0.20 -3.70 -9.57
CA LEU A 332 0.35 -2.29 -9.22
C LEU A 332 1.16 -1.55 -10.29
N THR A 333 2.27 -2.12 -10.75
CA THR A 333 3.07 -1.52 -11.82
C THR A 333 2.27 -1.44 -13.13
N PHE A 334 1.57 -2.51 -13.50
CA PHE A 334 0.72 -2.53 -14.70
C PHE A 334 -0.37 -1.46 -14.67
N THR A 335 -1.05 -1.29 -13.54
CA THR A 335 -2.10 -0.27 -13.38
C THR A 335 -1.53 1.15 -13.40
N THR A 336 -0.36 1.35 -12.81
CA THR A 336 0.37 2.64 -12.82
C THR A 336 0.80 3.02 -14.23
N ASP A 337 1.35 2.08 -15.00
CA ASP A 337 1.74 2.28 -16.40
C ASP A 337 0.54 2.56 -17.29
N LYS A 338 -0.58 1.85 -17.08
CA LYS A 338 -1.83 2.09 -17.81
C LYS A 338 -2.37 3.50 -17.53
N LYS A 339 -2.33 3.95 -16.27
CA LYS A 339 -2.75 5.31 -15.88
C LYS A 339 -1.82 6.38 -16.47
N SER A 340 -0.50 6.15 -16.43
CA SER A 340 0.51 7.03 -17.03
C SER A 340 0.31 7.17 -18.55
N ASN A 341 0.13 6.06 -19.25
CA ASN A 341 -0.12 6.06 -20.70
C ASN A 341 -1.46 6.71 -21.06
N HIS A 342 -2.50 6.52 -20.24
CA HIS A 342 -3.76 7.22 -20.42
C HIS A 342 -3.61 8.74 -20.22
N GLY A 343 -2.85 9.16 -19.20
CA GLY A 343 -2.51 10.56 -18.95
C GLY A 343 -1.78 11.20 -20.14
N LYS A 344 -0.79 10.52 -20.71
CA LYS A 344 -0.07 10.99 -21.92
C LYS A 344 -1.00 11.20 -23.10
N ARG A 345 -1.91 10.24 -23.37
CA ARG A 345 -2.91 10.37 -24.45
C ARG A 345 -3.85 11.56 -24.24
N MET A 346 -4.24 11.82 -22.99
CA MET A 346 -5.08 12.98 -22.66
C MET A 346 -4.34 14.31 -22.90
N ILE A 347 -3.04 14.37 -22.57
CA ILE A 347 -2.20 15.54 -22.83
C ILE A 347 -2.03 15.75 -24.33
N GLU A 348 -1.67 14.71 -25.10
CA GLU A 348 -1.56 14.77 -26.56
C GLU A 348 -2.87 15.23 -27.21
N GLN A 349 -4.01 14.75 -26.73
CA GLN A 349 -5.32 15.17 -27.21
C GLN A 349 -5.62 16.64 -26.88
N ALA A 350 -5.24 17.10 -25.68
CA ALA A 350 -5.40 18.50 -25.28
C ALA A 350 -4.53 19.45 -26.12
N GLU A 351 -3.26 19.08 -26.35
CA GLU A 351 -2.33 19.83 -27.20
C GLU A 351 -2.84 19.92 -28.64
N MET A 352 -3.35 18.82 -29.19
CA MET A 352 -3.96 18.79 -30.52
C MET A 352 -5.19 19.71 -30.61
N HIS A 353 -6.07 19.71 -29.61
CA HIS A 353 -7.21 20.62 -29.54
C HIS A 353 -6.80 22.09 -29.38
N GLU A 354 -5.70 22.36 -28.70
CA GLU A 354 -5.15 23.71 -28.57
C GLU A 354 -4.51 24.20 -29.87
N GLN A 355 -3.78 23.34 -30.58
CA GLN A 355 -3.24 23.65 -31.90
C GLN A 355 -4.35 23.95 -32.91
N LEU A 356 -5.40 23.12 -32.97
CA LEU A 356 -6.57 23.38 -33.82
C LEU A 356 -7.22 24.73 -33.49
N ARG A 357 -7.35 25.08 -32.20
CA ARG A 357 -7.89 26.39 -31.79
C ARG A 357 -7.03 27.55 -32.30
N ARG A 358 -5.70 27.43 -32.21
CA ARG A 358 -4.76 28.44 -32.74
C ARG A 358 -4.88 28.59 -34.26
N GLU A 359 -4.91 27.49 -34.99
CA GLU A 359 -5.08 27.51 -36.46
C GLU A 359 -6.44 28.11 -36.89
N HIS A 360 -7.51 27.84 -36.14
CA HIS A 360 -8.81 28.44 -36.39
C HIS A 360 -8.84 29.94 -36.09
N LEU A 361 -8.19 30.37 -35.00
CA LEU A 361 -8.08 31.78 -34.66
C LEU A 361 -7.30 32.54 -35.75
N GLN A 362 -6.17 32.00 -36.19
CA GLN A 362 -5.37 32.56 -37.29
C GLN A 362 -6.18 32.68 -38.59
N ARG A 363 -6.90 31.61 -38.98
CA ARG A 363 -7.80 31.66 -40.15
C ARG A 363 -8.91 32.69 -40.00
N SER A 364 -9.45 32.89 -38.80
CA SER A 364 -10.47 33.91 -38.54
C SER A 364 -9.90 35.32 -38.62
N GLU A 365 -8.67 35.54 -38.15
CA GLU A 365 -7.98 36.83 -38.25
C GLU A 365 -7.63 37.16 -39.71
N GLU A 366 -7.16 36.19 -40.49
CA GLU A 366 -6.92 36.33 -41.93
C GLU A 366 -8.21 36.66 -42.69
N LEU A 367 -9.30 35.96 -42.39
CA LEU A 367 -10.61 36.25 -42.99
C LEU A 367 -11.10 37.65 -42.63
N ASN A 368 -10.94 38.10 -41.37
CA ASN A 368 -11.30 39.44 -40.95
C ASN A 368 -10.46 40.51 -41.67
N LYS A 369 -9.15 40.30 -41.82
CA LYS A 369 -8.28 41.19 -42.62
C LYS A 369 -8.73 41.26 -44.07
N ASN A 370 -9.04 40.12 -44.69
CA ASN A 370 -9.55 40.09 -46.06
C ASN A 370 -10.90 40.80 -46.18
N ILE A 371 -11.79 40.67 -45.19
CA ILE A 371 -13.06 41.42 -45.13
C ILE A 371 -12.79 42.92 -45.02
N GLU A 372 -11.87 43.36 -44.16
CA GLU A 372 -11.49 44.77 -44.02
C GLU A 372 -10.88 45.32 -45.31
N GLU A 373 -10.02 44.55 -45.98
CA GLU A 373 -9.38 44.93 -47.23
C GLU A 373 -10.39 45.03 -48.38
N ILE A 374 -11.29 44.05 -48.53
CA ILE A 374 -12.41 44.09 -49.49
C ILE A 374 -13.35 45.26 -49.17
N THR A 375 -13.66 45.50 -47.90
CA THR A 375 -14.50 46.63 -47.48
C THR A 375 -13.83 47.97 -47.81
N GLY A 376 -12.52 48.07 -47.63
CA GLY A 376 -11.71 49.22 -48.03
C GLY A 376 -11.68 49.42 -49.55
N GLN A 377 -11.55 48.34 -50.33
CA GLN A 377 -11.62 48.37 -51.79
C GLN A 377 -13.01 48.78 -52.29
N ILE A 378 -14.10 48.29 -51.69
CA ILE A 378 -15.47 48.71 -51.99
C ILE A 378 -15.67 50.20 -51.68
N ALA A 379 -15.15 50.69 -50.54
CA ALA A 379 -15.21 52.10 -50.18
C ALA A 379 -14.39 53.00 -51.13
N ALA A 380 -13.26 52.50 -51.65
CA ALA A 380 -12.44 53.19 -52.65
C ALA A 380 -13.11 53.22 -54.04
N LEU A 381 -13.72 52.11 -54.46
CA LEU A 381 -14.48 51.99 -55.71
C LEU A 381 -15.74 52.86 -55.71
N GLY A 382 -16.40 53.02 -54.56
CA GLY A 382 -17.56 53.91 -54.40
C GLY A 382 -17.29 55.40 -54.65
N LYS A 383 -16.01 55.83 -54.70
CA LYS A 383 -15.63 57.23 -55.00
C LYS A 383 -15.39 57.52 -56.48
N ASN A 384 -15.22 56.51 -57.33
CA ASN A 384 -14.83 56.69 -58.74
C ASN A 384 -15.84 56.05 -59.72
N GLN A 385 -16.75 56.89 -60.25
CA GLN A 385 -17.59 56.69 -61.46
C GLN A 385 -18.85 55.77 -61.41
N PRO A 386 -19.84 55.99 -62.32
CA PRO A 386 -21.17 55.37 -62.32
C PRO A 386 -21.32 54.12 -63.21
N SER A 387 -20.23 53.40 -63.54
CA SER A 387 -20.33 52.04 -64.12
C SER A 387 -20.38 50.93 -63.05
N VAL A 388 -20.32 51.33 -61.77
CA VAL A 388 -20.04 50.47 -60.61
C VAL A 388 -21.29 49.71 -60.09
N SER A 389 -22.49 49.93 -60.65
CA SER A 389 -23.70 49.19 -60.24
C SER A 389 -23.67 47.70 -60.58
N ARG A 390 -22.91 47.30 -61.62
CA ARG A 390 -22.81 45.89 -62.00
C ARG A 390 -21.79 45.13 -61.14
N ASP A 391 -20.65 45.75 -60.86
CA ASP A 391 -19.60 45.16 -60.02
C ASP A 391 -19.97 45.15 -58.53
N ILE A 392 -20.74 46.15 -58.05
CA ILE A 392 -21.31 46.12 -56.68
C ILE A 392 -22.30 44.97 -56.52
N GLU A 393 -23.11 44.70 -57.55
CA GLU A 393 -24.10 43.62 -57.48
C GLU A 393 -23.43 42.23 -57.55
N GLU A 394 -22.38 42.08 -58.36
CA GLU A 394 -21.58 40.87 -58.42
C GLU A 394 -20.84 40.62 -57.10
N LYS A 395 -20.25 41.67 -56.49
CA LYS A 395 -19.63 41.57 -55.16
C LYS A 395 -20.64 41.36 -54.04
N ARG A 396 -21.87 41.87 -54.14
CA ARG A 396 -22.96 41.54 -53.21
C ARG A 396 -23.37 40.07 -53.30
N GLN A 397 -23.42 39.50 -54.50
CA GLN A 397 -23.72 38.09 -54.70
C GLN A 397 -22.61 37.19 -54.15
N GLU A 398 -21.33 37.56 -54.34
CA GLU A 398 -20.20 36.87 -53.71
C GLU A 398 -20.27 36.92 -52.18
N LEU A 399 -20.64 38.07 -51.60
CA LEU A 399 -20.78 38.24 -50.15
C LEU A 399 -21.95 37.40 -49.59
N LEU A 400 -23.05 37.28 -50.34
CA LEU A 400 -24.17 36.39 -50.02
C LEU A 400 -23.77 34.91 -50.08
N ALA A 401 -23.01 34.51 -51.10
CA ALA A 401 -22.47 33.15 -51.19
C ALA A 401 -21.53 32.84 -50.03
N LEU A 402 -20.66 33.78 -49.67
CA LEU A 402 -19.73 33.64 -48.53
C LEU A 402 -20.49 33.53 -47.20
N LYS A 403 -21.54 34.35 -47.01
CA LYS A 403 -22.40 34.31 -45.82
C LYS A 403 -23.16 32.99 -45.71
N ASN A 404 -23.64 32.45 -46.83
CA ASN A 404 -24.30 31.15 -46.86
C ASN A 404 -23.32 30.02 -46.55
N ALA A 405 -22.11 30.03 -47.11
CA ALA A 405 -21.05 29.08 -46.82
C ALA A 405 -20.62 29.13 -45.34
N TYR A 406 -20.53 30.33 -44.76
CA TYR A 406 -20.25 30.52 -43.34
C TYR A 406 -21.39 29.98 -42.46
N SER A 407 -22.66 30.19 -42.85
CA SER A 407 -23.81 29.62 -42.15
C SER A 407 -23.81 28.09 -42.20
N GLU A 408 -23.38 27.50 -43.32
CA GLU A 408 -23.29 26.05 -43.50
C GLU A 408 -22.16 25.46 -42.65
N GLN A 409 -21.03 26.16 -42.53
CA GLN A 409 -19.94 25.78 -41.61
C GLN A 409 -20.37 25.87 -40.14
N LEU A 410 -21.12 26.91 -39.75
CA LEU A 410 -21.69 27.02 -38.40
C LEU A 410 -22.69 25.90 -38.11
N ALA A 411 -23.51 25.51 -39.10
CA ALA A 411 -24.42 24.37 -38.97
C ALA A 411 -23.64 23.04 -38.81
N LYS A 412 -22.56 22.83 -39.56
CA LYS A 412 -21.66 21.68 -39.41
C LYS A 412 -21.01 21.65 -38.02
N TYR A 413 -20.56 22.80 -37.50
CA TYR A 413 -20.00 22.91 -36.16
C TYR A 413 -21.03 22.58 -35.07
N ARG A 414 -22.24 23.13 -35.20
CA ARG A 414 -23.36 22.87 -34.27
C ARG A 414 -23.73 21.39 -34.24
N ASN A 415 -23.78 20.75 -35.41
CA ASN A 415 -24.06 19.31 -35.52
C ASN A 415 -22.93 18.45 -34.94
N SER A 416 -21.67 18.77 -35.23
CA SER A 416 -20.51 18.07 -34.68
C SER A 416 -20.41 18.19 -33.15
N SER A 417 -20.67 19.38 -32.61
CA SER A 417 -20.74 19.62 -31.17
C SER A 417 -21.87 18.83 -30.51
N ARG A 418 -23.06 18.79 -31.12
CA ARG A 418 -24.20 17.98 -30.68
C ARG A 418 -23.89 16.48 -30.72
N ASP A 419 -23.23 15.99 -31.75
CA ASP A 419 -22.82 14.58 -31.87
C ASP A 419 -21.77 14.20 -30.82
N SER A 420 -20.83 15.10 -30.54
CA SER A 420 -19.82 14.92 -29.50
C SER A 420 -20.46 14.88 -28.12
N PHE A 421 -21.44 15.76 -27.86
CA PHE A 421 -22.23 15.75 -26.64
C PHE A 421 -23.05 14.47 -26.48
N ASN A 422 -23.65 13.97 -27.57
CA ASN A 422 -24.36 12.69 -27.56
C ASN A 422 -23.45 11.50 -27.30
N LYS A 423 -22.23 11.49 -27.85
CA LYS A 423 -21.22 10.45 -27.57
C LYS A 423 -20.78 10.49 -26.11
N PHE A 424 -20.52 11.68 -25.57
CA PHE A 424 -20.19 11.87 -24.16
C PHE A 424 -21.31 11.36 -23.25
N ARG A 425 -22.57 11.69 -23.57
CA ARG A 425 -23.74 11.19 -22.83
C ARG A 425 -23.85 9.66 -22.84
N LYS A 426 -23.56 9.01 -23.97
CA LYS A 426 -23.54 7.54 -24.07
C LYS A 426 -22.42 6.92 -23.21
N ILE A 427 -21.23 7.51 -23.23
CA ILE A 427 -20.10 7.06 -22.41
C ILE A 427 -20.43 7.22 -20.91
N ASN A 428 -21.01 8.35 -20.53
CA ASN A 428 -21.43 8.60 -19.15
C ASN A 428 -22.50 7.59 -18.67
N ALA A 429 -23.45 7.25 -19.54
CA ALA A 429 -24.43 6.20 -19.25
C ALA A 429 -23.79 4.82 -19.06
N LEU A 430 -22.81 4.45 -19.90
CA LEU A 430 -22.06 3.19 -19.74
C LEU A 430 -21.23 3.19 -18.45
N PHE A 431 -20.62 4.31 -18.09
CA PHE A 431 -19.85 4.45 -16.85
C PHE A 431 -20.75 4.25 -15.61
N ASN A 432 -21.92 4.89 -15.60
CA ASN A 432 -22.89 4.74 -14.52
C ASN A 432 -23.40 3.30 -14.42
N GLU A 433 -23.62 2.62 -15.56
CA GLU A 433 -24.03 1.22 -15.57
C GLU A 433 -22.93 0.29 -15.02
N VAL A 434 -21.66 0.55 -15.36
CA VAL A 434 -20.52 -0.21 -14.81
C VAL A 434 -20.42 -0.01 -13.28
N GLN A 435 -20.62 1.21 -12.79
CA GLN A 435 -20.66 1.46 -11.34
C GLN A 435 -21.82 0.73 -10.67
N ARG A 436 -23.01 0.75 -11.28
CA ARG A 436 -24.20 0.02 -10.79
C ARG A 436 -23.93 -1.48 -10.69
N VAL A 437 -23.39 -2.10 -11.74
CA VAL A 437 -23.05 -3.53 -11.77
C VAL A 437 -21.97 -3.88 -10.75
N SER A 438 -20.97 -3.02 -10.56
CA SER A 438 -19.93 -3.20 -9.54
C SER A 438 -20.53 -3.21 -8.13
N LEU A 439 -21.46 -2.28 -7.85
CA LEU A 439 -22.15 -2.16 -6.58
C LEU A 439 -23.08 -3.35 -6.31
N GLU A 440 -23.79 -3.83 -7.34
CA GLU A 440 -24.58 -5.07 -7.27
C GLU A 440 -23.71 -6.30 -6.98
N LYS A 441 -22.53 -6.38 -7.59
CA LYS A 441 -21.57 -7.47 -7.35
C LYS A 441 -21.03 -7.43 -5.93
N LYS A 442 -20.72 -6.24 -5.39
CA LYS A 442 -20.33 -6.05 -3.98
C LYS A 442 -21.45 -6.50 -3.04
N ASN A 443 -22.67 -6.04 -3.26
CA ASN A 443 -23.84 -6.43 -2.47
C ASN A 443 -24.13 -7.94 -2.55
N ALA A 444 -23.93 -8.56 -3.71
CA ALA A 444 -24.06 -10.01 -3.87
C ALA A 444 -22.98 -10.77 -3.09
N MET A 445 -21.74 -10.28 -3.08
CA MET A 445 -20.64 -10.83 -2.30
C MET A 445 -20.92 -10.71 -0.79
N ASP A 446 -21.42 -9.57 -0.33
CA ASP A 446 -21.79 -9.37 1.08
C ASP A 446 -22.94 -10.30 1.50
N ARG A 447 -23.95 -10.49 0.64
CA ARG A 447 -25.00 -11.49 0.87
C ARG A 447 -24.44 -12.91 0.94
N ALA A 448 -23.49 -13.27 0.09
CA ALA A 448 -22.83 -14.58 0.12
C ALA A 448 -21.99 -14.76 1.39
N LYS A 449 -21.25 -13.72 1.80
CA LYS A 449 -20.47 -13.69 3.05
C LYS A 449 -21.39 -13.86 4.27
N ASN A 450 -22.51 -13.15 4.31
CA ASN A 450 -23.52 -13.27 5.37
C ASN A 450 -24.15 -14.67 5.39
N ARG A 451 -24.41 -15.29 4.24
CA ARG A 451 -24.88 -16.69 4.18
C ARG A 451 -23.85 -17.68 4.71
N LEU A 452 -22.58 -17.48 4.37
CA LEU A 452 -21.48 -18.32 4.85
C LEU A 452 -21.28 -18.14 6.37
N GLN A 453 -21.35 -16.91 6.86
CA GLN A 453 -21.29 -16.60 8.29
C GLN A 453 -22.47 -17.22 9.05
N ASN A 454 -23.69 -17.18 8.50
CA ASN A 454 -24.87 -17.83 9.07
C ASN A 454 -24.85 -19.37 8.96
N MET A 455 -23.98 -19.94 8.11
CA MET A 455 -23.73 -21.38 8.05
C MET A 455 -22.65 -21.82 9.06
N LEU A 456 -21.59 -21.02 9.23
CA LEU A 456 -20.51 -21.25 10.19
C LEU A 456 -20.99 -21.03 11.63
N ILE A 457 -21.84 -20.04 11.84
CA ILE A 457 -22.57 -19.81 13.09
C ILE A 457 -23.91 -20.52 12.90
N GLY A 458 -23.93 -21.84 13.09
CA GLY A 458 -25.16 -22.62 13.00
C GLY A 458 -26.30 -21.95 13.76
N ARG A 459 -27.52 -22.00 13.20
CA ARG A 459 -28.74 -21.53 13.88
C ARG A 459 -28.78 -22.11 15.28
N LEU A 460 -28.54 -21.29 16.30
CA LEU A 460 -28.97 -21.56 17.66
C LEU A 460 -30.51 -21.63 17.64
N PRO A 461 -31.11 -22.80 17.95
CA PRO A 461 -32.53 -22.86 18.24
C PRO A 461 -32.77 -22.09 19.54
N SER A 462 -33.73 -21.18 19.53
CA SER A 462 -34.15 -20.34 20.66
C SER A 462 -34.91 -21.14 21.74
N SER A 463 -34.42 -22.32 22.12
CA SER A 463 -35.10 -23.19 23.10
C SER A 463 -34.15 -24.10 23.88
N ILE A 464 -33.18 -23.55 24.60
CA ILE A 464 -32.59 -24.22 25.76
C ILE A 464 -32.33 -23.17 26.87
N GLN A 465 -33.41 -22.76 27.52
CA GLN A 465 -33.36 -22.47 28.96
C GLN A 465 -33.78 -23.75 29.67
N LYS A 466 -32.96 -24.17 30.64
CA LYS A 466 -33.04 -25.41 31.44
C LYS A 466 -32.34 -26.62 30.81
N LEU A 467 -31.13 -26.90 31.27
CA LEU A 467 -30.91 -28.03 32.16
C LEU A 467 -29.54 -27.88 32.84
N GLU A 468 -29.58 -27.63 34.14
CA GLU A 468 -28.48 -27.95 35.04
C GLU A 468 -28.32 -29.47 35.13
N THR A 469 -27.11 -29.90 35.50
CA THR A 469 -26.70 -31.26 35.87
C THR A 469 -26.52 -32.25 34.71
N LEU A 470 -25.26 -32.59 34.43
CA LEU A 470 -24.76 -33.97 34.50
C LEU A 470 -23.24 -33.99 34.36
N THR A 471 -22.63 -34.80 35.23
CA THR A 471 -21.22 -34.94 35.54
C THR A 471 -20.47 -35.83 34.54
N GLU A 472 -19.23 -35.44 34.27
CA GLU A 472 -18.01 -36.25 34.07
C GLU A 472 -18.14 -37.79 34.05
N LEU A 473 -18.78 -38.38 33.03
CA LEU A 473 -18.66 -39.81 32.67
C LEU A 473 -19.44 -40.13 31.38
N ASP A 474 -18.99 -39.62 30.23
CA ASP A 474 -19.45 -40.14 28.92
C ASP A 474 -18.42 -39.93 27.77
N LEU A 475 -17.16 -39.64 28.11
CA LEU A 475 -16.10 -39.41 27.11
C LEU A 475 -15.51 -40.70 26.48
N ILE A 476 -16.12 -41.87 26.71
CA ILE A 476 -15.58 -43.17 26.26
C ILE A 476 -16.72 -44.01 25.67
N LYS A 477 -17.20 -43.69 24.46
CA LYS A 477 -17.99 -44.63 23.64
C LYS A 477 -18.31 -44.25 22.17
N LEU A 478 -17.48 -43.45 21.50
CA LEU A 478 -17.66 -43.19 20.05
C LEU A 478 -16.38 -43.35 19.21
N SER A 479 -15.42 -44.15 19.68
CA SER A 479 -14.32 -44.67 18.87
C SER A 479 -14.65 -46.10 18.44
N ASN A 480 -15.54 -46.26 17.45
CA ASN A 480 -15.66 -47.48 16.65
C ASN A 480 -16.72 -47.23 15.59
N LEU A 481 -16.30 -46.99 14.35
CA LEU A 481 -16.93 -47.48 13.11
C LEU A 481 -16.09 -46.99 11.93
N GLY A 482 -15.29 -47.90 11.37
CA GLY A 482 -14.58 -47.72 10.11
C GLY A 482 -15.52 -47.73 8.89
N PRO A 483 -15.00 -47.35 7.71
CA PRO A 483 -15.82 -46.88 6.60
C PRO A 483 -16.25 -48.01 5.67
N ARG A 484 -17.53 -48.04 5.28
CA ARG A 484 -17.97 -48.70 4.04
C ARG A 484 -18.99 -47.84 3.29
N SER A 485 -18.57 -47.43 2.10
CA SER A 485 -19.35 -47.30 0.87
C SER A 485 -20.64 -46.48 0.90
N LEU A 486 -20.56 -45.25 0.38
CA LEU A 486 -21.52 -44.73 -0.60
C LEU A 486 -20.79 -43.75 -1.53
N GLN A 487 -20.89 -44.05 -2.82
CA GLN A 487 -20.32 -43.29 -3.93
C GLN A 487 -21.21 -42.09 -4.28
N HIS A 488 -20.56 -41.03 -4.77
CA HIS A 488 -21.11 -39.90 -5.53
C HIS A 488 -22.00 -38.89 -4.78
N ALA A 489 -21.36 -37.87 -4.21
CA ALA A 489 -21.80 -36.47 -4.30
C ALA A 489 -20.62 -35.54 -3.92
N GLN A 490 -19.76 -35.19 -4.88
CA GLN A 490 -18.83 -34.08 -4.70
C GLN A 490 -19.59 -32.77 -4.94
N SER A 491 -19.97 -32.05 -3.88
CA SER A 491 -20.35 -30.65 -3.98
C SER A 491 -19.07 -29.80 -3.94
N VAL A 492 -18.73 -29.26 -5.10
CA VAL A 492 -17.60 -28.38 -5.36
C VAL A 492 -17.84 -27.03 -4.68
N SER A 493 -17.06 -26.71 -3.64
CA SER A 493 -16.93 -25.35 -3.12
C SER A 493 -15.58 -24.78 -3.54
N SER A 494 -15.50 -24.32 -4.79
CA SER A 494 -14.52 -23.34 -5.28
C SER A 494 -14.91 -22.98 -6.70
N SER A 495 -15.33 -21.74 -6.94
CA SER A 495 -15.44 -21.21 -8.29
C SER A 495 -15.00 -19.75 -8.29
N SER A 496 -13.68 -19.59 -8.34
CA SER A 496 -13.09 -18.62 -9.28
C SER A 496 -13.54 -19.01 -10.69
N SER A 497 -13.76 -18.01 -11.55
CA SER A 497 -14.40 -18.17 -12.84
C SER A 497 -13.47 -18.89 -13.82
N THR A 498 -13.72 -20.18 -14.10
CA THR A 498 -13.03 -20.92 -15.17
C THR A 498 -13.97 -21.09 -16.35
N LEU A 499 -13.61 -20.46 -17.47
CA LEU A 499 -14.11 -20.81 -18.81
C LEU A 499 -13.90 -22.31 -19.01
N MET A 500 -15.00 -23.06 -19.20
CA MET A 500 -14.97 -24.51 -19.47
C MET A 500 -14.25 -24.75 -20.81
N VAL A 501 -12.99 -25.18 -20.76
CA VAL A 501 -12.25 -25.71 -21.90
C VAL A 501 -12.39 -27.23 -21.86
N PHE A 502 -13.03 -27.81 -22.89
CA PHE A 502 -13.11 -29.26 -23.05
C PHE A 502 -11.73 -29.79 -23.52
N HIS A 503 -11.04 -30.55 -22.67
CA HIS A 503 -9.81 -31.26 -23.02
C HIS A 503 -10.10 -32.73 -23.35
N ARG A 504 -9.39 -33.29 -24.34
CA ARG A 504 -9.36 -34.73 -24.59
C ARG A 504 -8.06 -35.32 -24.02
N THR A 505 -8.21 -36.39 -23.27
CA THR A 505 -7.11 -37.15 -22.65
C THR A 505 -7.12 -38.57 -23.21
N TYR A 506 -5.97 -39.06 -23.67
CA TYR A 506 -5.81 -40.45 -24.13
C TYR A 506 -4.43 -41.01 -23.77
N THR A 507 -4.31 -42.34 -23.80
CA THR A 507 -3.07 -43.08 -23.46
C THR A 507 -2.32 -43.50 -24.72
N GLU A 508 -1.01 -43.28 -24.75
CA GLU A 508 -0.12 -43.69 -25.85
C GLU A 508 1.15 -44.40 -25.32
N THR A 509 1.75 -45.26 -26.13
CA THR A 509 2.99 -46.00 -25.80
C THR A 509 4.23 -45.11 -25.79
N SER A 510 5.03 -45.20 -24.72
CA SER A 510 6.25 -44.39 -24.52
C SER A 510 7.38 -44.78 -25.49
N PRO A 511 8.11 -43.84 -26.12
CA PRO A 511 9.22 -44.18 -27.02
C PRO A 511 10.43 -44.76 -26.24
N PRO A 512 11.23 -45.67 -26.84
CA PRO A 512 12.35 -46.31 -26.15
C PRO A 512 13.51 -45.33 -25.90
N PRO A 513 14.31 -45.53 -24.83
CA PRO A 513 15.39 -44.62 -24.45
C PRO A 513 16.57 -44.69 -25.43
N ASN A 514 17.11 -43.53 -25.79
CA ASN A 514 18.34 -43.42 -26.57
C ASN A 514 19.54 -44.00 -25.78
N SER A 515 20.19 -44.99 -26.37
CA SER A 515 21.31 -45.74 -25.79
C SER A 515 22.65 -45.00 -25.96
N SER A 516 22.97 -44.11 -25.03
CA SER A 516 24.37 -43.70 -24.82
C SER A 516 24.61 -43.31 -23.37
N ASN A 517 24.68 -44.31 -22.48
CA ASN A 517 25.58 -44.36 -21.33
C ASN A 517 25.29 -45.63 -20.52
N ARG A 518 26.27 -46.52 -20.45
CA ARG A 518 26.24 -47.71 -19.60
C ARG A 518 26.33 -47.27 -18.14
N LEU A 519 25.29 -47.52 -17.35
CA LEU A 519 25.37 -47.54 -15.89
C LEU A 519 25.02 -48.96 -15.38
N PRO A 520 25.72 -49.48 -14.36
CA PRO A 520 25.54 -50.84 -13.90
C PRO A 520 24.48 -50.90 -12.80
N TYR A 521 23.20 -50.99 -13.17
CA TYR A 521 22.16 -51.39 -12.23
C TYR A 521 21.22 -52.43 -12.86
N LYS A 522 20.95 -53.48 -12.07
CA LYS A 522 20.03 -54.58 -12.40
C LYS A 522 18.59 -54.07 -12.29
N SER A 523 17.92 -53.93 -13.43
CA SER A 523 16.45 -53.83 -13.61
C SER A 523 15.75 -52.58 -13.03
N ILE A 524 15.46 -51.61 -13.89
CA ILE A 524 14.34 -50.65 -13.70
C ILE A 524 13.23 -51.06 -14.69
N ARG A 525 12.04 -51.43 -14.19
CA ARG A 525 10.83 -51.56 -15.03
C ARG A 525 10.17 -50.18 -15.12
N LEU A 526 10.22 -49.57 -16.29
CA LEU A 526 9.45 -48.36 -16.61
C LEU A 526 8.14 -48.78 -17.30
N ALA A 527 7.04 -48.08 -16.98
CA ALA A 527 5.72 -48.37 -17.55
C ALA A 527 5.68 -48.05 -19.05
N ASN A 528 5.11 -48.95 -19.85
CA ASN A 528 5.09 -48.89 -21.33
C ASN A 528 4.10 -47.86 -21.92
N THR A 529 3.42 -47.06 -21.10
CA THR A 529 2.34 -46.16 -21.54
C THR A 529 2.36 -44.85 -20.75
N GLN A 530 2.14 -43.73 -21.44
CA GLN A 530 2.01 -42.40 -20.87
C GLN A 530 0.62 -41.81 -21.21
N ILE A 531 0.09 -40.98 -20.31
CA ILE A 531 -1.20 -40.29 -20.50
C ILE A 531 -0.90 -38.91 -21.10
N VAL A 532 -1.47 -38.62 -22.27
CA VAL A 532 -1.29 -37.36 -22.99
C VAL A 532 -2.60 -36.56 -22.95
N THR A 533 -2.50 -35.26 -22.67
CA THR A 533 -3.64 -34.33 -22.65
C THR A 533 -3.38 -33.21 -23.65
N GLU A 534 -4.24 -33.07 -24.66
CA GLU A 534 -4.09 -32.05 -25.70
C GLU A 534 -4.85 -30.75 -25.36
N PHE A 535 -4.22 -29.61 -25.64
CA PHE A 535 -4.79 -28.27 -25.46
C PHE A 535 -5.06 -27.63 -26.83
N ILE A 536 -6.28 -27.17 -27.07
CA ILE A 536 -6.61 -26.38 -28.28
C ILE A 536 -6.22 -24.92 -28.00
N GLN A 537 -5.13 -24.46 -28.59
CA GLN A 537 -4.70 -23.06 -28.51
C GLN A 537 -5.25 -22.29 -29.72
N TYR A 538 -6.23 -21.41 -29.50
CA TYR A 538 -6.61 -20.41 -30.50
C TYR A 538 -5.50 -19.36 -30.56
N GLY A 539 -4.84 -19.28 -31.72
CA GLY A 539 -3.64 -18.49 -31.91
C GLY A 539 -3.89 -16.98 -31.79
N GLU A 540 -3.04 -16.31 -31.02
CA GLU A 540 -2.63 -14.94 -31.27
C GLU A 540 -1.13 -14.94 -31.64
N LEU A 541 -0.82 -14.14 -32.67
CA LEU A 541 0.46 -14.08 -33.38
C LEU A 541 1.68 -13.79 -32.46
N PRO A 542 2.89 -14.24 -32.86
CA PRO A 542 4.10 -14.05 -32.06
C PRO A 542 4.65 -12.64 -32.19
N THR A 543 4.37 -11.77 -31.23
CA THR A 543 5.06 -10.47 -31.10
C THR A 543 6.35 -10.62 -30.27
N PHE A 544 7.43 -10.92 -31.00
CA PHE A 544 8.84 -10.60 -30.78
C PHE A 544 9.59 -10.99 -29.48
N LYS A 545 10.67 -11.77 -29.74
CA LYS A 545 12.05 -11.77 -29.22
C LYS A 545 12.26 -11.48 -27.72
N LYS A 546 12.56 -12.56 -26.98
CA LYS A 546 13.39 -12.54 -25.76
C LYS A 546 14.66 -11.72 -26.00
N GLN A 547 14.67 -10.45 -25.59
CA GLN A 547 15.90 -9.79 -25.22
C GLN A 547 16.27 -10.30 -23.83
N GLY A 548 17.35 -11.07 -23.75
CA GLY A 548 17.94 -11.42 -22.46
C GLY A 548 18.34 -10.13 -21.74
N CYS A 549 17.61 -9.79 -20.68
CA CYS A 549 18.05 -8.79 -19.72
C CYS A 549 19.33 -9.30 -19.07
N ARG A 550 20.48 -8.94 -19.65
CA ARG A 550 21.76 -9.08 -18.97
C ARG A 550 21.70 -8.19 -17.73
N SER A 551 21.95 -8.78 -16.56
CA SER A 551 22.11 -8.10 -15.28
C SER A 551 22.89 -6.80 -15.46
N THR A 552 22.37 -5.71 -14.93
CA THR A 552 23.04 -4.40 -14.90
C THR A 552 24.49 -4.55 -14.44
N ASN A 553 25.38 -3.90 -15.20
CA ASN A 553 26.82 -4.09 -15.13
C ASN A 553 27.43 -3.44 -13.86
N ASN A 554 27.25 -4.08 -12.69
CA ASN A 554 27.76 -3.56 -11.42
C ASN A 554 29.30 -3.76 -11.34
N PRO A 555 30.10 -2.68 -11.33
CA PRO A 555 31.55 -2.75 -11.32
C PRO A 555 32.11 -3.31 -10.01
N TRP A 556 31.41 -3.14 -8.88
CA TRP A 556 31.81 -3.71 -7.58
C TRP A 556 31.63 -5.22 -7.53
N ARG A 557 30.56 -5.77 -8.13
CA ARG A 557 30.40 -7.23 -8.26
C ARG A 557 31.52 -7.84 -9.10
N ARG A 558 31.92 -7.19 -10.20
CA ARG A 558 33.04 -7.66 -11.03
C ARG A 558 34.38 -7.57 -10.30
N TYR A 559 34.62 -6.46 -9.58
CA TYR A 559 35.83 -6.29 -8.78
C TYR A 559 35.92 -7.34 -7.66
N GLY A 560 34.83 -7.56 -6.91
CA GLY A 560 34.76 -8.57 -5.86
C GLY A 560 34.96 -9.99 -6.38
N ALA A 561 34.33 -10.35 -7.51
CA ALA A 561 34.52 -11.65 -8.13
C ALA A 561 35.98 -11.86 -8.62
N LEU A 562 36.59 -10.84 -9.22
CA LEU A 562 37.98 -10.92 -9.69
C LEU A 562 38.97 -11.00 -8.52
N ARG A 563 38.73 -10.24 -7.43
CA ARG A 563 39.51 -10.33 -6.19
C ARG A 563 39.43 -11.73 -5.59
N LYS A 564 38.23 -12.32 -5.52
CA LYS A 564 38.05 -13.68 -5.00
C LYS A 564 38.73 -14.71 -5.89
N LEU A 565 38.66 -14.57 -7.21
CA LEU A 565 39.39 -15.44 -8.15
C LEU A 565 40.92 -15.32 -8.05
N CYS A 566 41.46 -14.15 -7.70
CA CYS A 566 42.89 -14.01 -7.37
C CYS A 566 43.25 -14.67 -6.04
N GLU A 567 42.35 -14.68 -5.05
CA GLU A 567 42.56 -15.32 -3.74
C GLU A 567 42.46 -16.85 -3.80
N THR A 568 41.47 -17.38 -4.54
CA THR A 568 41.18 -18.83 -4.57
C THR A 568 41.80 -19.55 -5.76
N GLY A 569 42.36 -18.80 -6.72
CA GLY A 569 42.72 -19.32 -8.04
C GLY A 569 41.50 -19.61 -8.90
N GLY A 570 41.66 -19.57 -10.23
CA GLY A 570 40.59 -19.87 -11.18
C GLY A 570 40.89 -19.39 -12.60
N PHE A 571 39.90 -19.44 -13.47
CA PHE A 571 40.00 -19.00 -14.87
C PHE A 571 39.09 -17.79 -15.11
N ALA A 572 39.60 -16.74 -15.75
CA ALA A 572 38.85 -15.53 -16.08
C ALA A 572 38.99 -15.17 -17.58
N PRO A 573 37.99 -14.50 -18.18
CA PRO A 573 38.11 -14.00 -19.55
C PRO A 573 39.24 -12.99 -19.64
N ASN A 574 40.04 -13.03 -20.72
CA ASN A 574 41.17 -12.12 -20.90
C ASN A 574 40.72 -10.64 -20.84
N SER A 575 41.11 -9.94 -19.77
CA SER A 575 40.71 -8.56 -19.47
C SER A 575 41.71 -7.50 -19.92
N GLY A 576 42.67 -7.88 -20.77
CA GLY A 576 43.76 -7.04 -21.23
C GLY A 576 43.34 -5.83 -22.10
N SER A 577 44.36 -5.20 -22.71
CA SER A 577 44.27 -3.97 -23.50
C SER A 577 43.22 -4.08 -24.62
N ARG A 578 42.74 -2.94 -25.13
CA ARG A 578 41.69 -2.87 -26.18
C ARG A 578 42.01 -3.72 -27.42
N LYS A 579 43.30 -4.03 -27.69
CA LYS A 579 43.76 -4.94 -28.76
C LYS A 579 43.58 -6.44 -28.43
N GLU A 580 43.64 -6.83 -27.16
CA GLU A 580 43.53 -8.23 -26.69
C GLU A 580 42.07 -8.71 -26.56
N ARG A 581 41.10 -7.78 -26.56
CA ARG A 581 39.65 -8.06 -26.47
C ARG A 581 39.05 -8.81 -27.66
N LYS A 582 39.83 -9.11 -28.70
CA LYS A 582 39.37 -9.90 -29.86
C LYS A 582 39.32 -11.41 -29.59
N ASN A 583 40.00 -11.92 -28.56
CA ASN A 583 39.94 -13.32 -28.14
C ASN A 583 39.11 -13.45 -26.85
N ARG A 584 37.82 -13.13 -26.92
CA ARG A 584 36.94 -13.14 -25.75
C ARG A 584 36.53 -14.54 -25.28
N ASP A 585 36.80 -15.55 -26.11
CA ASP A 585 36.43 -16.94 -25.89
C ASP A 585 37.54 -17.76 -25.21
N SER A 586 38.73 -17.17 -24.99
CA SER A 586 39.79 -17.83 -24.23
C SER A 586 39.79 -17.42 -22.75
N LEU A 587 39.63 -18.42 -21.89
CA LEU A 587 39.74 -18.29 -20.44
C LEU A 587 41.22 -18.41 -20.04
N VAL A 588 41.74 -17.45 -19.28
CA VAL A 588 43.14 -17.43 -18.82
C VAL A 588 43.18 -17.78 -17.33
N ALA A 589 44.12 -18.66 -16.94
CA ALA A 589 44.35 -18.97 -15.54
C ALA A 589 44.86 -17.73 -14.79
N VAL A 590 44.15 -17.33 -13.74
CA VAL A 590 44.48 -16.18 -12.90
C VAL A 590 45.64 -16.57 -11.98
N LYS A 591 46.88 -16.53 -12.48
CA LYS A 591 48.10 -16.56 -11.67
C LYS A 591 48.76 -15.19 -11.74
N ASN A 592 48.84 -14.49 -10.61
CA ASN A 592 49.55 -13.22 -10.44
C ASN A 592 49.07 -12.06 -11.35
N VAL A 593 47.76 -11.93 -11.57
CA VAL A 593 47.20 -10.77 -12.28
C VAL A 593 47.14 -9.56 -11.32
N LYS A 594 47.78 -8.46 -11.71
CA LYS A 594 47.76 -7.19 -10.97
C LYS A 594 46.32 -6.66 -10.91
N LEU A 595 45.72 -6.62 -9.71
CA LEU A 595 44.34 -6.13 -9.53
C LEU A 595 44.24 -4.67 -10.02
N PRO A 596 43.27 -4.32 -10.86
CA PRO A 596 43.01 -2.93 -11.22
C PRO A 596 42.62 -2.14 -9.95
N PRO A 597 42.83 -0.81 -9.94
CA PRO A 597 42.41 0.01 -8.80
C PRO A 597 40.89 -0.15 -8.53
N PRO A 598 40.46 -0.11 -7.25
CA PRO A 598 39.06 -0.29 -6.89
C PRO A 598 38.18 0.77 -7.58
N PRO A 599 36.95 0.41 -8.02
CA PRO A 599 36.04 1.36 -8.64
C PRO A 599 35.80 2.56 -7.72
N THR A 600 35.89 3.79 -8.24
CA THR A 600 35.65 5.01 -7.47
C THR A 600 34.14 5.26 -7.29
N SER A 601 33.65 4.95 -6.09
CA SER A 601 32.28 5.18 -5.59
C SER A 601 31.14 4.43 -6.28
N SER A 602 30.17 4.00 -5.47
CA SER A 602 28.85 3.59 -5.91
C SER A 602 28.11 4.80 -6.50
N GLN A 603 28.09 4.94 -7.82
CA GLN A 603 26.94 5.59 -8.42
C GLN A 603 25.71 4.71 -8.13
N MET A 604 25.05 4.96 -6.99
CA MET A 604 23.60 4.78 -6.95
C MET A 604 23.04 5.75 -7.99
N THR A 605 22.88 5.28 -9.22
CA THR A 605 21.97 5.94 -10.14
C THR A 605 20.56 5.65 -9.61
N LEU A 606 20.09 6.47 -8.66
CA LEU A 606 18.69 6.84 -8.68
C LEU A 606 18.42 7.37 -10.09
N ASN A 607 17.38 6.84 -10.72
CA ASN A 607 17.00 7.09 -12.10
C ASN A 607 17.36 8.50 -12.53
N LYS A 608 18.09 8.64 -13.64
CA LYS A 608 18.16 9.92 -14.34
C LYS A 608 16.73 10.28 -14.73
N VAL A 609 16.06 11.08 -13.90
CA VAL A 609 14.86 11.81 -14.29
C VAL A 609 15.31 12.68 -15.47
N ARG A 610 14.62 12.52 -16.60
CA ARG A 610 15.11 13.02 -17.88
C ARG A 610 15.07 14.54 -17.98
N ASP A 611 14.46 15.25 -17.04
CA ASP A 611 14.49 16.71 -16.92
C ASP A 611 14.36 17.12 -15.44
N PRO A 612 15.42 17.63 -14.79
CA PRO A 612 15.33 18.15 -13.42
C PRO A 612 14.57 19.48 -13.43
N GLY A 613 13.61 19.62 -12.52
CA GLY A 613 12.84 20.85 -12.34
C GLY A 613 13.72 22.02 -11.88
N GLN A 614 13.26 23.25 -12.10
CA GLN A 614 13.99 24.51 -11.83
C GLN A 614 14.59 24.62 -10.41
N TYR A 615 14.01 23.91 -9.43
CA TYR A 615 14.45 23.93 -8.04
C TYR A 615 15.58 22.93 -7.73
N GLU A 616 15.68 21.81 -8.44
CA GLU A 616 16.78 20.84 -8.26
C GLU A 616 18.12 21.39 -8.76
N ILE A 617 18.09 22.28 -9.77
CA ILE A 617 19.28 22.96 -10.30
C ILE A 617 19.84 23.96 -9.26
N ARG A 618 18.97 24.60 -8.46
CA ARG A 618 19.38 25.56 -7.43
C ARG A 618 19.88 24.89 -6.15
N LEU A 619 19.45 23.66 -5.89
CA LEU A 619 19.77 22.87 -4.70
C LEU A 619 21.11 22.14 -4.79
N ALA A 620 22.05 22.59 -5.63
CA ALA A 620 23.32 21.90 -5.91
C ALA A 620 24.24 21.81 -4.67
N LEU A 621 23.93 20.86 -3.78
CA LEU A 621 24.66 20.56 -2.54
C LEU A 621 26.06 20.04 -2.89
N LYS A 622 27.08 20.71 -2.37
CA LYS A 622 28.48 20.32 -2.56
C LYS A 622 28.91 19.45 -1.40
N ASN A 623 29.05 18.16 -1.62
CA ASN A 623 29.65 17.28 -0.62
C ASN A 623 31.16 17.56 -0.49
N PRO A 624 31.65 17.87 0.72
CA PRO A 624 33.08 18.04 0.93
C PRO A 624 33.80 16.69 0.80
N LYS A 625 34.94 16.70 0.11
CA LYS A 625 35.73 15.49 -0.15
C LYS A 625 36.62 15.19 1.06
N ASN A 626 36.76 13.92 1.43
CA ASN A 626 37.67 13.41 2.46
C ASN A 626 37.42 13.97 3.88
N VAL A 627 36.16 13.93 4.35
CA VAL A 627 35.83 14.32 5.73
C VAL A 627 35.04 13.20 6.41
N THR A 628 35.14 13.11 7.73
CA THR A 628 34.40 12.13 8.54
C THR A 628 32.89 12.34 8.41
N VAL A 629 32.11 11.27 8.60
CA VAL A 629 30.66 11.24 8.36
C VAL A 629 29.93 12.33 9.14
N ASP A 630 30.33 12.57 10.40
CA ASP A 630 29.72 13.59 11.25
C ASP A 630 29.95 15.02 10.72
N VAL A 631 31.15 15.30 10.21
CA VAL A 631 31.50 16.61 9.65
C VAL A 631 30.87 16.82 8.28
N ALA A 632 30.70 15.75 7.49
CA ALA A 632 29.96 15.80 6.23
C ALA A 632 28.46 16.04 6.47
N ALA A 633 27.87 15.38 7.47
CA ALA A 633 26.48 15.57 7.86
C ALA A 633 26.24 17.00 8.36
N GLN A 634 27.16 17.55 9.16
CA GLN A 634 27.05 18.91 9.67
C GLN A 634 27.20 19.97 8.57
N ASN A 635 28.13 19.79 7.63
CA ASN A 635 28.24 20.65 6.44
C ASN A 635 27.00 20.60 5.54
N LEU A 636 26.41 19.41 5.37
CA LEU A 636 25.20 19.25 4.58
C LEU A 636 24.02 19.94 5.25
N ALA A 637 23.90 19.80 6.58
CA ALA A 637 22.87 20.48 7.37
C ALA A 637 23.00 22.01 7.30
N GLU A 638 24.23 22.55 7.33
CA GLU A 638 24.47 23.99 7.17
C GLU A 638 24.13 24.49 5.75
N GLN A 639 24.45 23.73 4.70
CA GLN A 639 24.09 24.07 3.33
C GLN A 639 22.56 24.06 3.11
N VAL A 640 21.86 23.09 3.70
CA VAL A 640 20.39 23.04 3.67
C VAL A 640 19.79 24.20 4.47
N LYS A 641 20.35 24.54 5.63
CA LYS A 641 19.91 25.69 6.44
C LYS A 641 20.10 27.02 5.71
N ALA A 642 21.24 27.20 5.02
CA ALA A 642 21.50 28.38 4.19
C ALA A 642 20.55 28.47 3.00
N PHE A 643 20.22 27.34 2.36
CA PHE A 643 19.23 27.28 1.28
C PHE A 643 17.82 27.69 1.76
N ILE A 644 17.38 27.17 2.91
CA ILE A 644 16.08 27.53 3.50
C ILE A 644 16.05 29.01 3.91
N LEU A 645 17.14 29.57 4.42
CA LEU A 645 17.22 31.00 4.75
C LEU A 645 17.15 31.90 3.49
N HIS A 646 17.77 31.49 2.39
CA HIS A 646 17.82 32.28 1.16
C HIS A 646 16.66 32.06 0.19
N HIS A 647 15.96 30.94 0.25
CA HIS A 647 14.86 30.62 -0.68
C HIS A 647 13.56 30.21 0.02
N GLY A 648 13.53 30.16 1.36
CA GLY A 648 12.35 29.76 2.13
C GLY A 648 11.16 30.69 1.99
N HIS A 649 11.37 31.97 1.68
CA HIS A 649 10.30 32.92 1.41
C HIS A 649 9.58 32.64 0.09
N GLU A 650 10.28 32.15 -0.95
CA GLU A 650 9.67 31.74 -2.22
C GLU A 650 8.83 30.45 -2.08
N LEU A 651 9.16 29.59 -1.09
CA LEU A 651 8.43 28.34 -0.81
C LEU A 651 7.13 28.54 -0.02
N VAL A 652 6.91 29.72 0.57
CA VAL A 652 5.72 30.02 1.40
C VAL A 652 4.66 30.80 0.60
N GLU A 653 5.02 31.49 -0.49
CA GLU A 653 4.09 32.34 -1.25
C GLU A 653 3.18 31.60 -2.26
N ASP A 654 3.32 30.28 -2.45
CA ASP A 654 2.43 29.51 -3.35
C ASP A 654 1.08 29.09 -2.73
N VAL A 655 0.77 29.56 -1.51
CA VAL A 655 -0.60 29.52 -0.98
C VAL A 655 -1.33 30.81 -1.37
N LYS A 656 -1.75 30.91 -2.64
CA LYS A 656 -2.71 31.96 -3.04
C LYS A 656 -4.06 31.69 -2.38
N PRO A 657 -4.70 32.68 -1.75
CA PRO A 657 -6.06 32.55 -1.24
C PRO A 657 -7.03 32.37 -2.41
N VAL A 658 -7.94 31.40 -2.27
CA VAL A 658 -9.03 31.11 -3.20
C VAL A 658 -9.88 32.38 -3.38
N GLN A 659 -9.69 33.07 -4.51
CA GLN A 659 -10.62 34.10 -4.95
C GLN A 659 -11.87 33.43 -5.52
N ASN A 660 -12.99 33.63 -4.83
CA ASN A 660 -14.34 33.36 -5.29
C ASN A 660 -14.57 33.95 -6.69
N VAL A 661 -14.61 33.09 -7.71
CA VAL A 661 -15.12 33.46 -9.02
C VAL A 661 -16.64 33.27 -9.00
N GLN A 662 -17.35 34.37 -8.75
CA GLN A 662 -18.77 34.50 -9.07
C GLN A 662 -18.95 34.30 -10.58
N LYS A 663 -19.59 33.20 -10.99
CA LYS A 663 -20.10 33.05 -12.34
C LYS A 663 -21.39 33.85 -12.47
N LYS A 664 -21.41 34.76 -13.44
CA LYS A 664 -22.61 35.32 -14.07
C LYS A 664 -22.89 34.54 -15.35
#